data_AF-A0AAD7TP17-F1
#
_entry.id   AF-A0AAD7TP17-F1
#
_cell.length_a   1.000
_cell.length_b   1.000
_cell.length_c   1.000
_cell.angle_alpha   90.00
_cell.angle_beta   90.00
_cell.angle_gamma   90.00
#
_symmetry.space_group_name_H-M   'P 1'
#
loop_
_entity.id
_entity.type
_entity.pdbx_description
1 polymer ?
#
loop_
_entity_poly.entity_id
_entity_poly.type
_entity_poly.pdbx_seq_one_letter_code
_entity_poly.pdbx_strand_id
1 'polypeptide(L)'
;MAAPDFVFEEGPQIFSPKDLVQLPRALEGVANAAGDLVFVPVSEYSLKDKKNSRSIHVAAVESTILPLDIPLANGGEAFWLDSRTLAHAVTEGTDKDKVINLYAISLKVDTGSPVITTFPESPVHIGKFPTSTATNFRYSAEAGVLVFSDYVHADGDLKKVKENDEAWENRGDTAFVYDETFERHWDTWVGPKRASLFSVKLTKQPAGKWALGDESVNLLKGTGHHAPVEPFGGTDDFDVSETHVIYTAKDPKLPKAWHTKQNIYIVDIHGKSSPRELTSGKQGATHNPVFNTAGDKVAWIELDQDGHESDRGKLVIYDLTKDVRFTVTQHWDRTVGSIAFAHDDKTVFFTAADIARIKIFSLPVPETPAESTTDPDLPSAFRQPRELTSTGAASGIQPLSNGRLLFTRSSLTAPNDVYILRELNESGKPKIDQLTQFSATGLKGKNLSEGEEIWFEGAEGKKIHGWVIKPPGFKEGEKKKWPILLAIHGGPEGAWEDQWSNRWNLNELTNAIKEDWGGKPFVDLQKGWKHVLDHYPELDPDRAVAAGASYGGYAINWIQGHPEFGFNFKALVCHDGAFGAQYHGYSTDELFFFNYEWGGRPWEPRAQEVIKKYDPINFVEKWSTPMLVIHGSKDYRLPETDGIGAFHALQQRGVPSRLVIFPDENHWVLNHQNSLKWHYEVFRWLGNKISDMDKRRSSAAADASLAQSPVKVEDIDPINVRRSREGTAGSNLHAASNNKRHGDGWEISSSYGHQTATTSRAKTEDAHHKMASHKRSPSPFPDLHPRIAEKREHDAHSERLSAKRARTRRDQSPGLTYAILDSGTSNAIPETLHRQRSLGQGPEEIHQTRNSAASAAVKAVEPGMPIASAEWLLDSAISSCSGMLVMVLGSSALHGGAAWHGGDYEGAQGIVLSVHNTGADNEYFPSTARVKFLKPLHPPVDTFAVPVSLLQPIAPDAAGQQALIVRGEHKGKTAKLWEEVSQGWYVCAAYDYFEVAHEDLVRLLPCAESLS
;
A
#
# COMPACT_ATOMS: atom_id res chain seq x y z
N MET A 1 -26.17 15.36 -22.09
CA MET A 1 -25.27 16.40 -21.54
C MET A 1 -24.21 15.68 -20.74
N ALA A 2 -22.93 16.01 -20.90
CA ALA A 2 -21.92 15.55 -19.95
C ALA A 2 -22.21 16.17 -18.57
N ALA A 3 -21.85 15.48 -17.49
CA ALA A 3 -21.67 16.16 -16.22
C ALA A 3 -20.47 17.11 -16.35
N PRO A 4 -20.46 18.29 -15.71
CA PRO A 4 -19.27 19.13 -15.68
C PRO A 4 -18.11 18.34 -15.06
N ASP A 5 -16.90 18.50 -15.62
CA ASP A 5 -15.72 17.83 -15.11
C ASP A 5 -15.49 18.22 -13.65
N PHE A 6 -15.39 17.20 -12.79
CA PHE A 6 -15.11 17.41 -11.37
C PHE A 6 -13.68 17.92 -11.22
N VAL A 7 -13.52 18.94 -10.37
CA VAL A 7 -12.22 19.51 -9.99
C VAL A 7 -12.20 19.57 -8.46
N PHE A 8 -11.04 19.35 -7.86
CA PHE A 8 -10.88 19.53 -6.41
C PHE A 8 -11.11 21.00 -6.02
N GLU A 9 -11.74 21.23 -4.88
CA GLU A 9 -11.74 22.57 -4.28
C GLU A 9 -10.35 22.89 -3.75
N GLU A 10 -9.85 24.09 -4.05
CA GLU A 10 -8.49 24.54 -3.73
C GLU A 10 -8.53 25.94 -3.13
N GLY A 11 -7.68 26.21 -2.13
CA GLY A 11 -7.55 27.55 -1.57
C GLY A 11 -6.66 27.62 -0.31
N PRO A 12 -6.47 28.83 0.25
CA PRO A 12 -5.61 29.06 1.42
C PRO A 12 -6.13 28.41 2.72
N GLN A 13 -7.41 27.99 2.72
CA GLN A 13 -8.14 27.47 3.88
C GLN A 13 -8.55 26.00 3.71
N ILE A 14 -8.41 25.44 2.50
CA ILE A 14 -8.87 24.11 2.10
C ILE A 14 -7.64 23.20 2.02
N PHE A 15 -7.68 22.06 2.71
CA PHE A 15 -6.69 21.01 2.55
C PHE A 15 -7.15 20.04 1.45
N SER A 16 -6.48 20.07 0.30
CA SER A 16 -6.83 19.30 -0.89
C SER A 16 -5.92 18.07 -1.05
N PRO A 17 -6.32 17.07 -1.86
CA PRO A 17 -5.45 15.96 -2.23
C PRO A 17 -4.14 16.40 -2.90
N LYS A 18 -4.12 17.56 -3.58
CA LYS A 18 -2.88 18.15 -4.10
C LYS A 18 -1.94 18.58 -2.98
N ASP A 19 -2.46 19.26 -1.95
CA ASP A 19 -1.66 19.63 -0.78
C ASP A 19 -1.07 18.37 -0.11
N LEU A 20 -1.91 17.36 0.17
CA LEU A 20 -1.49 16.09 0.77
C LEU A 20 -0.38 15.38 -0.03
N VAL A 21 -0.53 15.31 -1.36
CA VAL A 21 0.44 14.64 -2.23
C VAL A 21 1.75 15.42 -2.35
N GLN A 22 1.72 16.76 -2.20
CA GLN A 22 2.90 17.62 -2.27
C GLN A 22 3.64 17.83 -0.94
N LEU A 23 3.03 17.57 0.23
CA LEU A 23 3.68 17.79 1.52
C LEU A 23 5.03 17.05 1.64
N PRO A 24 6.07 17.68 2.22
CA PRO A 24 7.33 17.02 2.53
C PRO A 24 7.13 15.78 3.42
N ARG A 25 7.60 14.64 2.94
CA ARG A 25 7.55 13.35 3.63
C ARG A 25 8.88 13.13 4.35
N ALA A 26 8.96 13.61 5.58
CA ALA A 26 10.06 13.29 6.47
C ALA A 26 9.94 11.84 6.97
N LEU A 27 11.05 11.11 6.92
CA LEU A 27 11.19 9.83 7.62
C LEU A 27 11.63 10.09 9.07
N GLU A 28 12.08 9.04 9.76
CA GLU A 28 12.53 9.17 11.15
C GLU A 28 13.84 9.96 11.24
N GLY A 29 13.95 10.82 12.26
CA GLY A 29 15.18 11.54 12.55
C GLY A 29 16.19 10.64 13.26
N VAL A 30 17.42 10.53 12.74
CA VAL A 30 18.49 9.66 13.26
C VAL A 30 19.56 10.48 13.97
N ALA A 31 19.72 10.27 15.28
CA ALA A 31 20.69 10.94 16.13
C ALA A 31 22.13 10.47 15.86
N ASN A 32 23.10 11.37 16.04
CA ASN A 32 24.51 10.98 16.10
C ASN A 32 24.91 10.48 17.50
N ALA A 33 26.04 9.77 17.62
CA ALA A 33 26.50 9.21 18.90
C ALA A 33 26.79 10.27 19.99
N ALA A 34 27.04 11.53 19.61
CA ALA A 34 27.19 12.66 20.54
C ALA A 34 25.85 13.23 21.05
N GLY A 35 24.71 12.82 20.46
CA GLY A 35 23.38 13.30 20.81
C GLY A 35 23.17 14.81 20.55
N ASP A 36 23.95 15.40 19.64
CA ASP A 36 23.97 16.85 19.36
C ASP A 36 23.61 17.23 17.90
N LEU A 37 23.63 16.25 16.98
CA LEU A 37 23.09 16.37 15.63
C LEU A 37 22.05 15.28 15.38
N VAL A 38 21.07 15.61 14.55
CA VAL A 38 20.11 14.67 13.95
C VAL A 38 20.12 14.86 12.44
N PHE A 39 20.02 13.77 11.67
CA PHE A 39 19.67 13.86 10.25
C PHE A 39 18.28 13.29 10.00
N VAL A 40 17.56 13.83 9.02
CA VAL A 40 16.22 13.36 8.62
C VAL A 40 16.19 13.19 7.11
N PRO A 41 15.93 11.99 6.57
CA PRO A 41 15.63 11.83 5.16
C PRO A 41 14.28 12.47 4.83
N VAL A 42 14.21 13.29 3.78
CA VAL A 42 12.99 13.97 3.33
C VAL A 42 12.76 13.69 1.84
N SER A 43 11.51 13.45 1.45
CA SER A 43 11.09 13.35 0.04
C SER A 43 9.89 14.26 -0.21
N GLU A 44 9.91 15.08 -1.25
CA GLU A 44 8.82 16.04 -1.56
C GLU A 44 8.45 15.92 -3.05
N TYR A 45 7.14 15.96 -3.38
CA TYR A 45 6.67 15.73 -4.74
C TYR A 45 6.28 17.03 -5.46
N SER A 46 6.96 17.33 -6.56
CA SER A 46 6.57 18.41 -7.47
C SER A 46 5.47 17.93 -8.42
N LEU A 47 4.26 18.48 -8.29
CA LEU A 47 3.19 18.27 -9.29
C LEU A 47 3.55 18.84 -10.67
N LYS A 48 4.36 19.91 -10.70
CA LYS A 48 4.83 20.57 -11.93
C LYS A 48 5.79 19.69 -12.71
N ASP A 49 6.75 19.09 -12.03
CA ASP A 49 7.85 18.35 -12.64
C ASP A 49 7.62 16.81 -12.61
N LYS A 50 6.48 16.38 -12.04
CA LYS A 50 6.04 14.99 -11.82
C LYS A 50 7.09 14.09 -11.17
N LYS A 51 7.89 14.65 -10.24
CA LYS A 51 9.07 14.01 -9.65
C LYS A 51 9.16 14.28 -8.15
N ASN A 52 9.78 13.33 -7.45
CA ASN A 52 10.24 13.54 -6.08
C ASN A 52 11.61 14.23 -6.08
N SER A 53 11.76 15.30 -5.32
CA SER A 53 13.05 15.66 -4.73
C SER A 53 13.30 14.77 -3.52
N ARG A 54 14.58 14.54 -3.19
CA ARG A 54 15.00 13.90 -1.94
C ARG A 54 16.16 14.67 -1.34
N SER A 55 16.23 14.74 -0.02
CA SER A 55 17.32 15.37 0.73
C SER A 55 17.57 14.68 2.07
N ILE A 56 18.73 14.96 2.66
CA ILE A 56 19.00 14.76 4.09
C ILE A 56 18.98 16.14 4.73
N HIS A 57 18.07 16.36 5.66
CA HIS A 57 18.02 17.55 6.50
C HIS A 57 18.83 17.30 7.78
N VAL A 58 19.97 17.97 7.95
CA VAL A 58 20.81 17.84 9.16
C VAL A 58 20.57 19.03 10.08
N ALA A 59 20.05 18.79 11.28
CA ALA A 59 19.76 19.80 12.28
C ALA A 59 20.60 19.62 13.55
N ALA A 60 20.90 20.73 14.23
CA ALA A 60 21.45 20.71 15.59
C ALA A 60 20.32 20.44 16.60
N VAL A 61 20.59 19.60 17.60
CA VAL A 61 19.61 19.27 18.67
C VAL A 61 19.40 20.44 19.65
N GLU A 62 20.30 21.43 19.64
CA GLU A 62 20.12 22.72 20.32
C GLU A 62 20.02 23.86 19.28
N SER A 63 18.96 24.66 19.38
CA SER A 63 18.41 25.43 18.25
C SER A 63 19.07 26.79 17.98
N THR A 64 20.40 26.90 18.08
CA THR A 64 21.15 28.14 17.76
C THR A 64 21.89 28.07 16.42
N ILE A 65 22.01 26.89 15.81
CA ILE A 65 22.67 26.67 14.51
C ILE A 65 21.60 26.25 13.51
N LEU A 66 21.53 26.96 12.38
CA LEU A 66 20.63 26.65 11.27
C LEU A 66 21.01 25.31 10.62
N PRO A 67 20.00 24.53 10.18
CA PRO A 67 20.20 23.23 9.58
C PRO A 67 20.86 23.30 8.20
N LEU A 68 21.31 22.15 7.71
CA LEU A 68 21.91 21.94 6.39
C LEU A 68 21.08 20.91 5.62
N ASP A 69 20.50 21.32 4.50
CA ASP A 69 19.87 20.41 3.54
C ASP A 69 20.89 19.91 2.51
N ILE A 70 21.01 18.59 2.37
CA ILE A 70 21.91 17.90 1.47
C ILE A 70 21.07 17.17 0.40
N PRO A 71 21.03 17.65 -0.87
CA PRO A 71 20.22 17.02 -1.91
C PRO A 71 20.68 15.60 -2.28
N LEU A 72 19.76 14.64 -2.27
CA LEU A 72 19.99 13.27 -2.72
C LEU A 72 19.44 13.07 -4.14
N ALA A 73 20.12 13.65 -5.13
CA ALA A 73 19.66 13.64 -6.53
C ALA A 73 19.43 12.22 -7.10
N ASN A 74 20.23 11.24 -6.65
CA ASN A 74 20.15 9.82 -7.03
C ASN A 74 19.38 8.97 -5.98
N GLY A 75 18.77 9.59 -4.96
CA GLY A 75 18.22 8.87 -3.80
C GLY A 75 19.31 8.26 -2.92
N GLY A 76 19.13 7.01 -2.50
CA GLY A 76 20.04 6.31 -1.59
C GLY A 76 19.64 6.31 -0.11
N GLU A 77 20.39 5.55 0.68
CA GLU A 77 20.24 5.37 2.14
C GLU A 77 21.38 6.08 2.88
N ALA A 78 21.19 6.53 4.11
CA ALA A 78 22.20 7.27 4.87
C ALA A 78 22.23 6.85 6.35
N PHE A 79 23.43 6.92 6.96
CA PHE A 79 23.68 6.52 8.35
C PHE A 79 24.92 7.24 8.91
N TRP A 80 25.14 7.23 10.23
CA TRP A 80 26.33 7.84 10.83
C TRP A 80 27.55 6.88 10.78
N LEU A 81 28.72 7.42 10.42
CA LEU A 81 30.03 6.74 10.58
C LEU A 81 30.77 7.20 11.83
N ASP A 82 30.60 8.47 12.20
CA ASP A 82 30.97 9.01 13.50
C ASP A 82 30.08 10.24 13.80
N SER A 83 30.29 10.91 14.93
CA SER A 83 29.49 12.07 15.35
C SER A 83 29.50 13.28 14.37
N ARG A 84 30.34 13.27 13.32
CA ARG A 84 30.48 14.34 12.33
C ARG A 84 30.54 13.87 10.87
N THR A 85 30.51 12.56 10.60
CA THR A 85 30.53 12.00 9.24
C THR A 85 29.29 11.16 8.98
N LEU A 86 28.52 11.52 7.96
CA LEU A 86 27.47 10.67 7.39
C LEU A 86 28.05 9.77 6.31
N ALA A 87 27.59 8.53 6.26
CA ALA A 87 27.62 7.71 5.06
C ALA A 87 26.38 7.99 4.20
N HIS A 88 26.55 7.92 2.89
CA HIS A 88 25.46 7.94 1.91
C HIS A 88 25.72 6.84 0.87
N ALA A 89 24.82 5.86 0.82
CA ALA A 89 24.85 4.71 -0.07
C ALA A 89 23.94 4.96 -1.27
N VAL A 90 24.51 5.05 -2.47
CA VAL A 90 23.84 5.56 -3.69
C VAL A 90 23.91 4.54 -4.82
N THR A 91 22.77 4.14 -5.37
CA THR A 91 22.73 3.32 -6.59
C THR A 91 23.11 4.17 -7.81
N GLU A 92 24.17 3.79 -8.51
CA GLU A 92 24.68 4.48 -9.69
C GLU A 92 25.05 3.50 -10.81
N GLY A 93 24.91 3.94 -12.06
CA GLY A 93 25.17 3.14 -13.27
C GLY A 93 23.95 3.02 -14.19
N THR A 94 24.18 2.50 -15.40
CA THR A 94 23.11 2.11 -16.35
C THR A 94 22.60 0.71 -16.02
N ASP A 95 21.44 0.30 -16.55
CA ASP A 95 20.63 -0.82 -16.01
C ASP A 95 21.39 -2.11 -15.64
N LYS A 96 22.32 -2.59 -16.48
CA LYS A 96 23.10 -3.81 -16.21
C LYS A 96 24.38 -3.59 -15.40
N ASP A 97 24.81 -2.35 -15.18
CA ASP A 97 26.02 -1.98 -14.44
C ASP A 97 25.71 -1.11 -13.21
N LYS A 98 24.46 -1.11 -12.74
CA LYS A 98 24.05 -0.51 -11.47
C LYS A 98 24.80 -1.18 -10.31
N VAL A 99 25.46 -0.36 -9.50
CA VAL A 99 26.11 -0.74 -8.24
C VAL A 99 25.78 0.29 -7.17
N ILE A 100 25.91 -0.06 -5.89
CA ILE A 100 25.81 0.94 -4.81
C ILE A 100 27.21 1.46 -4.47
N ASN A 101 27.43 2.75 -4.69
CA ASN A 101 28.61 3.49 -4.25
C ASN A 101 28.38 4.07 -2.85
N LEU A 102 29.41 4.02 -2.01
CA LEU A 102 29.36 4.54 -0.64
C LEU A 102 30.21 5.81 -0.53
N TYR A 103 29.62 6.88 -0.02
CA TYR A 103 30.24 8.19 0.15
C TYR A 103 30.29 8.60 1.62
N ALA A 104 31.37 9.25 2.03
CA ALA A 104 31.48 9.94 3.32
C ALA A 104 31.26 11.45 3.14
N ILE A 105 30.28 11.99 3.86
CA ILE A 105 29.97 13.42 3.93
C ILE A 105 30.39 13.92 5.31
N SER A 106 31.49 14.68 5.36
CA SER A 106 32.00 15.25 6.61
C SER A 106 31.38 16.61 6.89
N LEU A 107 30.80 16.76 8.08
CA LEU A 107 30.11 17.95 8.55
C LEU A 107 31.01 18.83 9.40
N LYS A 108 31.03 20.13 9.09
CA LYS A 108 31.63 21.18 9.90
C LYS A 108 30.54 21.88 10.71
N VAL A 109 30.59 21.69 12.02
CA VAL A 109 29.85 22.47 13.03
C VAL A 109 30.87 23.38 13.71
N ASP A 110 30.63 24.69 13.72
CA ASP A 110 31.56 25.71 14.20
C ASP A 110 30.80 26.66 15.13
N THR A 111 31.27 26.84 16.36
CA THR A 111 30.60 27.65 17.38
C THR A 111 30.55 29.15 17.04
N GLY A 112 31.34 29.61 16.06
CA GLY A 112 31.23 30.95 15.48
C GLY A 112 30.33 31.04 14.23
N SER A 113 29.80 29.92 13.75
CA SER A 113 28.95 29.85 12.55
C SER A 113 27.47 29.72 12.94
N PRO A 114 26.56 30.51 12.33
CA PRO A 114 25.12 30.31 12.48
C PRO A 114 24.57 29.16 11.63
N VAL A 115 25.40 28.44 10.86
CA VAL A 115 25.02 27.36 9.93
C VAL A 115 25.91 26.12 10.08
N ILE A 116 25.32 24.94 9.93
CA ILE A 116 26.06 23.69 9.64
C ILE A 116 26.53 23.74 8.17
N THR A 117 27.75 23.27 7.89
CA THR A 117 28.31 23.19 6.52
C THR A 117 29.01 21.85 6.28
N THR A 118 29.34 21.51 5.03
CA THR A 118 30.25 20.39 4.70
C THR A 118 31.70 20.87 4.63
N PHE A 119 32.66 19.94 4.74
CA PHE A 119 34.04 20.23 4.33
C PHE A 119 34.15 20.29 2.79
N PRO A 120 35.02 21.14 2.20
CA PRO A 120 35.12 21.31 0.75
C PRO A 120 35.47 20.05 -0.07
N GLU A 121 36.03 19.02 0.57
CA GLU A 121 36.34 17.73 -0.07
C GLU A 121 35.18 16.72 -0.01
N SER A 122 34.05 17.05 0.64
CA SER A 122 32.88 16.17 0.77
C SER A 122 31.82 16.40 -0.32
N PRO A 123 31.15 15.36 -0.84
CA PRO A 123 31.29 13.94 -0.51
C PRO A 123 32.58 13.29 -1.05
N VAL A 124 33.22 12.45 -0.22
CA VAL A 124 34.35 11.60 -0.62
C VAL A 124 33.82 10.20 -0.94
N HIS A 125 34.20 9.60 -2.08
CA HIS A 125 33.91 8.17 -2.36
C HIS A 125 34.82 7.28 -1.49
N ILE A 126 34.24 6.28 -0.83
CA ILE A 126 34.95 5.44 0.17
C ILE A 126 34.83 3.93 -0.08
N GLY A 127 34.04 3.51 -1.08
CA GLY A 127 33.85 2.12 -1.44
C GLY A 127 32.65 1.88 -2.35
N LYS A 128 32.46 0.64 -2.76
CA LYS A 128 31.26 0.19 -3.48
C LYS A 128 30.87 -1.22 -3.08
N PHE A 129 29.59 -1.54 -3.18
CA PHE A 129 29.06 -2.89 -3.03
C PHE A 129 29.11 -3.63 -4.38
N PRO A 130 29.18 -4.98 -4.37
CA PRO A 130 29.20 -5.78 -5.60
C PRO A 130 27.82 -5.89 -6.29
N THR A 131 26.75 -5.43 -5.64
CA THR A 131 25.37 -5.48 -6.13
C THR A 131 24.77 -4.07 -6.27
N SER A 132 23.55 -4.01 -6.80
CA SER A 132 22.65 -2.86 -6.77
C SER A 132 21.62 -2.91 -5.62
N THR A 133 21.69 -3.93 -4.73
CA THR A 133 20.63 -4.30 -3.78
C THR A 133 21.02 -4.26 -2.30
N ALA A 134 22.26 -3.88 -1.96
CA ALA A 134 22.70 -3.69 -0.58
C ALA A 134 21.93 -2.54 0.12
N THR A 135 21.30 -2.82 1.25
CA THR A 135 20.47 -1.86 2.01
C THR A 135 20.37 -2.28 3.49
N ASN A 136 19.74 -1.47 4.33
CA ASN A 136 19.65 -1.62 5.78
C ASN A 136 21.04 -1.61 6.43
N PHE A 137 21.65 -0.44 6.54
CA PHE A 137 23.04 -0.28 7.00
C PHE A 137 23.13 -0.02 8.52
N ARG A 138 23.86 -0.89 9.25
CA ARG A 138 24.21 -0.73 10.67
C ARG A 138 25.73 -0.74 10.84
N TYR A 139 26.33 0.38 11.26
CA TYR A 139 27.77 0.51 11.47
C TYR A 139 28.16 0.43 12.95
N SER A 140 29.00 -0.55 13.31
CA SER A 140 29.62 -0.69 14.62
C SER A 140 30.98 0.00 14.61
N ALA A 141 31.04 1.19 15.22
CA ALA A 141 32.23 2.03 15.27
C ALA A 141 33.37 1.43 16.11
N GLU A 142 33.02 0.59 17.09
CA GLU A 142 33.96 -0.10 17.98
C GLU A 142 34.59 -1.31 17.25
N ALA A 143 33.79 -2.07 16.52
CA ALA A 143 34.27 -3.19 15.70
C ALA A 143 35.03 -2.74 14.43
N GLY A 144 34.75 -1.53 13.92
CA GLY A 144 35.18 -1.10 12.59
C GLY A 144 34.50 -1.91 11.47
N VAL A 145 33.21 -2.25 11.67
CA VAL A 145 32.44 -3.16 10.81
C VAL A 145 31.10 -2.53 10.44
N LEU A 146 30.78 -2.58 9.15
CA LEU A 146 29.46 -2.32 8.60
C LEU A 146 28.72 -3.65 8.41
N VAL A 147 27.54 -3.78 8.99
CA VAL A 147 26.58 -4.85 8.72
C VAL A 147 25.50 -4.32 7.79
N PHE A 148 25.10 -5.12 6.82
CA PHE A 148 24.09 -4.76 5.83
C PHE A 148 23.30 -5.98 5.35
N SER A 149 22.13 -5.76 4.76
CA SER A 149 21.34 -6.78 4.07
C SER A 149 21.55 -6.71 2.56
N ASP A 150 21.56 -7.87 1.89
CA ASP A 150 21.61 -7.93 0.43
C ASP A 150 20.94 -9.22 -0.09
N TYR A 151 20.55 -9.22 -1.36
CA TYR A 151 19.83 -10.33 -2.00
C TYR A 151 20.77 -11.29 -2.71
N VAL A 152 20.83 -12.53 -2.25
CA VAL A 152 21.66 -13.61 -2.82
C VAL A 152 20.84 -14.81 -3.27
N HIS A 153 21.39 -15.54 -4.25
CA HIS A 153 20.91 -16.85 -4.69
C HIS A 153 21.27 -17.93 -3.65
N ALA A 154 20.81 -19.17 -3.88
CA ALA A 154 20.98 -20.29 -2.94
C ALA A 154 22.44 -20.68 -2.62
N ASP A 155 23.42 -20.22 -3.40
CA ASP A 155 24.85 -20.38 -3.09
C ASP A 155 25.34 -19.43 -1.97
N GLY A 156 24.55 -18.42 -1.60
CA GLY A 156 24.90 -17.39 -0.63
C GLY A 156 26.16 -16.60 -1.00
N ASP A 157 26.53 -16.51 -2.28
CA ASP A 157 27.75 -15.87 -2.75
C ASP A 157 27.47 -14.50 -3.39
N LEU A 158 27.78 -13.45 -2.65
CA LEU A 158 27.53 -12.07 -3.06
C LEU A 158 28.32 -11.67 -4.32
N LYS A 159 29.44 -12.35 -4.61
CA LYS A 159 30.27 -12.07 -5.79
C LYS A 159 29.69 -12.69 -7.07
N LYS A 160 28.71 -13.59 -6.95
CA LYS A 160 28.03 -14.28 -8.07
C LYS A 160 26.65 -13.74 -8.42
N VAL A 161 26.11 -12.78 -7.66
CA VAL A 161 24.74 -12.28 -7.87
C VAL A 161 24.52 -11.83 -9.32
N LYS A 162 25.46 -11.10 -9.93
CA LYS A 162 25.37 -10.68 -11.34
C LYS A 162 25.42 -11.85 -12.33
N GLU A 163 26.29 -12.85 -12.11
CA GLU A 163 26.38 -14.07 -12.95
C GLU A 163 25.07 -14.88 -12.89
N ASN A 164 24.56 -15.09 -11.67
CA ASN A 164 23.33 -15.85 -11.42
C ASN A 164 22.07 -15.09 -11.89
N ASP A 165 22.04 -13.76 -11.77
CA ASP A 165 20.96 -12.92 -12.30
C ASP A 165 20.97 -12.91 -13.84
N GLU A 166 22.14 -12.76 -14.49
CA GLU A 166 22.26 -12.85 -15.94
C GLU A 166 21.86 -14.25 -16.45
N ALA A 167 22.21 -15.32 -15.74
CA ALA A 167 21.75 -16.68 -16.07
C ALA A 167 20.21 -16.83 -15.91
N TRP A 168 19.62 -16.24 -14.87
CA TRP A 168 18.18 -16.27 -14.63
C TRP A 168 17.37 -15.46 -15.66
N GLU A 169 17.85 -14.27 -16.04
CA GLU A 169 17.25 -13.43 -17.10
C GLU A 169 17.28 -14.11 -18.47
N ASN A 170 18.38 -14.80 -18.80
CA ASN A 170 18.59 -15.39 -20.13
C ASN A 170 18.11 -16.86 -20.25
N ARG A 171 17.36 -17.39 -19.28
CA ARG A 171 16.93 -18.81 -19.25
C ARG A 171 16.05 -19.25 -20.43
N GLY A 172 15.40 -18.30 -21.12
CA GLY A 172 14.56 -18.55 -22.30
C GLY A 172 13.05 -18.54 -22.05
N ASP A 173 12.61 -18.38 -20.80
CA ASP A 173 11.22 -18.26 -20.40
C ASP A 173 11.02 -17.18 -19.31
N THR A 174 9.75 -16.86 -19.02
CA THR A 174 9.34 -15.98 -17.92
C THR A 174 8.53 -16.72 -16.85
N ALA A 175 8.57 -18.06 -16.84
CA ALA A 175 7.80 -18.87 -15.91
C ALA A 175 8.42 -18.86 -14.51
N PHE A 176 7.57 -18.98 -13.49
CA PHE A 176 7.99 -19.31 -12.13
C PHE A 176 7.37 -20.67 -11.79
N VAL A 177 8.11 -21.49 -11.06
CA VAL A 177 7.71 -22.86 -10.68
C VAL A 177 7.91 -23.00 -9.18
N TYR A 178 6.90 -23.51 -8.49
CA TYR A 178 6.84 -23.60 -7.04
C TYR A 178 6.32 -24.98 -6.63
N ASP A 179 7.10 -25.69 -5.81
CA ASP A 179 6.70 -26.96 -5.19
C ASP A 179 6.13 -26.75 -3.75
N GLU A 180 6.28 -25.54 -3.19
CA GLU A 180 5.88 -25.18 -1.83
C GLU A 180 5.15 -23.82 -1.77
N THR A 181 4.18 -23.70 -0.86
CA THR A 181 3.43 -22.46 -0.62
C THR A 181 4.27 -21.43 0.14
N PHE A 182 4.81 -20.46 -0.61
CA PHE A 182 4.80 -19.02 -0.31
C PHE A 182 5.27 -18.30 -1.59
N GLU A 183 4.55 -18.54 -2.68
CA GLU A 183 4.96 -18.26 -4.06
C GLU A 183 4.96 -16.76 -4.42
N ARG A 184 4.19 -15.97 -3.67
CA ARG A 184 4.10 -14.52 -3.80
C ARG A 184 3.80 -13.91 -2.43
N HIS A 185 4.24 -12.68 -2.20
CA HIS A 185 4.00 -11.96 -0.95
C HIS A 185 3.83 -10.47 -1.23
N TRP A 186 2.79 -9.87 -0.64
CA TRP A 186 2.37 -8.48 -0.80
C TRP A 186 2.03 -8.05 -2.24
N ASP A 187 3.04 -7.88 -3.09
CA ASP A 187 2.94 -7.45 -4.49
C ASP A 187 3.93 -8.13 -5.45
N THR A 188 4.79 -9.01 -4.92
CA THR A 188 5.96 -9.54 -5.63
C THR A 188 5.95 -11.08 -5.63
N TRP A 189 6.28 -11.66 -6.79
CA TRP A 189 6.51 -13.10 -6.92
C TRP A 189 7.86 -13.48 -6.30
N VAL A 190 7.87 -14.53 -5.49
CA VAL A 190 9.04 -14.93 -4.71
C VAL A 190 10.07 -15.58 -5.66
N GLY A 191 11.11 -14.82 -6.00
CA GLY A 191 12.11 -15.19 -7.01
C GLY A 191 13.20 -16.16 -6.53
N PRO A 192 14.34 -16.27 -7.24
CA PRO A 192 15.45 -17.14 -6.87
C PRO A 192 16.36 -16.58 -5.75
N LYS A 193 16.26 -15.27 -5.46
CA LYS A 193 17.05 -14.58 -4.43
C LYS A 193 16.29 -14.40 -3.12
N ARG A 194 17.03 -14.29 -2.01
CA ARG A 194 16.51 -13.99 -0.65
C ARG A 194 17.38 -12.96 0.05
N ALA A 195 16.79 -12.16 0.93
CA ALA A 195 17.53 -11.30 1.84
C ALA A 195 18.48 -12.09 2.76
N SER A 196 19.71 -11.61 2.92
CA SER A 196 20.72 -12.19 3.80
C SER A 196 21.58 -11.10 4.44
N LEU A 197 22.01 -11.31 5.70
CA LEU A 197 22.90 -10.39 6.39
C LEU A 197 24.37 -10.65 6.06
N PHE A 198 25.10 -9.56 5.84
CA PHE A 198 26.53 -9.53 5.54
C PHE A 198 27.25 -8.58 6.49
N SER A 199 28.51 -8.87 6.81
CA SER A 199 29.41 -7.92 7.45
C SER A 199 30.63 -7.62 6.58
N VAL A 200 31.12 -6.39 6.62
CA VAL A 200 32.30 -5.92 5.88
C VAL A 200 33.07 -4.91 6.73
N LYS A 201 34.41 -4.91 6.63
CA LYS A 201 35.22 -3.90 7.34
C LYS A 201 34.97 -2.51 6.77
N LEU A 202 34.82 -1.53 7.65
CA LEU A 202 34.73 -0.12 7.30
C LEU A 202 35.51 0.65 8.37
N THR A 203 36.61 1.29 7.98
CA THR A 203 37.56 1.86 8.95
C THR A 203 38.04 3.25 8.55
N LYS A 204 38.39 4.05 9.55
CA LYS A 204 38.98 5.38 9.39
C LYS A 204 40.51 5.26 9.43
N GLN A 205 41.15 5.43 8.28
CA GLN A 205 42.60 5.36 8.13
C GLN A 205 43.30 6.51 8.89
N PRO A 206 44.60 6.40 9.23
CA PRO A 206 45.32 7.42 10.01
C PRO A 206 45.33 8.84 9.43
N ALA A 207 45.05 9.00 8.12
CA ALA A 207 44.87 10.30 7.46
C ALA A 207 43.44 10.87 7.58
N GLY A 208 42.59 10.30 8.45
CA GLY A 208 41.18 10.67 8.62
C GLY A 208 40.24 10.15 7.52
N LYS A 209 40.77 9.52 6.47
CA LYS A 209 40.00 9.00 5.33
C LYS A 209 39.33 7.67 5.66
N TRP A 210 38.05 7.57 5.35
CA TRP A 210 37.28 6.31 5.46
C TRP A 210 37.58 5.38 4.29
N ALA A 211 37.54 4.07 4.53
CA ALA A 211 37.66 3.04 3.49
C ALA A 211 36.84 1.78 3.84
N LEU A 212 36.06 1.32 2.88
CA LEU A 212 35.37 0.02 2.87
C LEU A 212 36.35 -1.09 2.45
N GLY A 213 36.18 -2.31 2.97
CA GLY A 213 36.96 -3.49 2.59
C GLY A 213 36.34 -4.29 1.42
N ASP A 214 37.18 -4.99 0.66
CA ASP A 214 36.80 -5.78 -0.53
C ASP A 214 36.21 -7.19 -0.22
N GLU A 215 36.11 -7.55 1.06
CA GLU A 215 35.64 -8.86 1.53
C GLU A 215 34.48 -8.70 2.52
N SER A 216 33.30 -9.12 2.07
CA SER A 216 32.12 -9.30 2.93
C SER A 216 31.96 -10.77 3.34
N VAL A 217 31.49 -10.99 4.58
CA VAL A 217 31.16 -12.31 5.12
C VAL A 217 29.65 -12.44 5.19
N ASN A 218 29.10 -13.49 4.56
CA ASN A 218 27.68 -13.84 4.71
C ASN A 218 27.45 -14.51 6.07
N LEU A 219 26.68 -13.87 6.95
CA LEU A 219 26.43 -14.32 8.31
C LEU A 219 25.37 -15.44 8.40
N LEU A 220 24.58 -15.65 7.35
CA LEU A 220 23.47 -16.61 7.28
C LEU A 220 23.77 -17.79 6.32
N LYS A 221 25.00 -17.90 5.80
CA LYS A 221 25.33 -18.86 4.76
C LYS A 221 25.11 -20.31 5.21
N GLY A 222 24.19 -20.99 4.53
CA GLY A 222 23.84 -22.39 4.79
C GLY A 222 22.91 -22.64 5.98
N THR A 223 22.36 -21.60 6.62
CA THR A 223 21.40 -21.77 7.74
C THR A 223 19.96 -21.96 7.26
N GLY A 224 19.64 -21.48 6.06
CA GLY A 224 18.26 -21.37 5.56
C GLY A 224 17.50 -20.15 6.09
N HIS A 225 18.11 -19.34 6.96
CA HIS A 225 17.52 -18.10 7.46
C HIS A 225 17.54 -17.01 6.38
N HIS A 226 16.57 -16.11 6.45
CA HIS A 226 16.56 -14.86 5.69
C HIS A 226 16.27 -13.75 6.69
N ALA A 227 17.06 -12.68 6.64
CA ALA A 227 16.88 -11.51 7.48
C ALA A 227 17.41 -10.28 6.71
N PRO A 228 16.71 -9.13 6.74
CA PRO A 228 15.38 -8.90 7.33
C PRO A 228 14.25 -9.76 6.73
N VAL A 229 13.10 -9.78 7.38
CA VAL A 229 11.95 -10.61 7.03
C VAL A 229 11.04 -9.89 6.04
N GLU A 230 11.07 -10.38 4.80
CA GLU A 230 10.28 -9.89 3.68
C GLU A 230 8.76 -9.88 4.02
N PRO A 231 8.01 -8.78 3.76
CA PRO A 231 8.32 -7.70 2.82
C PRO A 231 8.65 -6.36 3.48
N PHE A 232 8.54 -6.25 4.81
CA PHE A 232 8.57 -4.98 5.55
C PHE A 232 9.75 -4.85 6.50
N GLY A 233 10.38 -5.95 6.91
CA GLY A 233 11.54 -5.92 7.81
C GLY A 233 12.71 -5.14 7.20
N GLY A 234 13.39 -4.35 8.04
CA GLY A 234 14.54 -3.56 7.64
C GLY A 234 15.62 -3.52 8.72
N THR A 235 16.17 -2.33 8.99
CA THR A 235 17.15 -2.12 10.08
C THR A 235 16.62 -2.39 11.49
N ASP A 236 15.32 -2.60 11.64
CA ASP A 236 14.63 -2.94 12.89
C ASP A 236 14.62 -4.44 13.19
N ASP A 237 14.76 -5.31 12.19
CA ASP A 237 14.81 -6.76 12.36
C ASP A 237 16.15 -7.31 12.89
N PHE A 238 17.19 -6.46 12.96
CA PHE A 238 18.52 -6.84 13.44
C PHE A 238 19.29 -5.66 14.06
N ASP A 239 20.20 -5.98 14.98
CA ASP A 239 21.05 -5.01 15.68
C ASP A 239 22.47 -5.54 15.92
N VAL A 240 23.42 -4.64 16.21
CA VAL A 240 24.87 -4.89 16.09
C VAL A 240 25.64 -4.31 17.29
N SER A 241 26.42 -5.16 17.96
CA SER A 241 27.34 -4.79 19.04
C SER A 241 28.80 -4.67 18.55
N GLU A 242 29.77 -4.57 19.47
CA GLU A 242 31.21 -4.73 19.13
C GLU A 242 31.51 -6.12 18.54
N THR A 243 30.80 -7.17 18.98
CA THR A 243 31.23 -8.57 18.76
C THR A 243 30.21 -9.46 18.05
N HIS A 244 28.93 -9.11 18.07
CA HIS A 244 27.84 -9.96 17.58
C HIS A 244 26.74 -9.17 16.85
N VAL A 245 26.04 -9.85 15.95
CA VAL A 245 24.77 -9.42 15.37
C VAL A 245 23.64 -10.26 15.98
N ILE A 246 22.54 -9.63 16.38
CA ILE A 246 21.26 -10.30 16.65
C ILE A 246 20.28 -10.01 15.54
N TYR A 247 19.40 -10.97 15.23
CA TYR A 247 18.37 -10.80 14.20
C TYR A 247 17.16 -11.71 14.45
N THR A 248 16.01 -11.34 13.91
CA THR A 248 14.84 -12.23 13.78
C THR A 248 14.83 -12.91 12.41
N ALA A 249 14.29 -14.14 12.34
CA ALA A 249 13.97 -14.81 11.09
C ALA A 249 12.83 -15.83 11.28
N LYS A 250 12.00 -16.04 10.23
CA LYS A 250 11.04 -17.16 10.19
C LYS A 250 11.78 -18.50 10.35
N ASP A 251 11.17 -19.44 11.08
CA ASP A 251 11.74 -20.78 11.31
C ASP A 251 11.90 -21.54 9.97
N PRO A 252 13.12 -21.90 9.54
CA PRO A 252 13.36 -22.47 8.21
C PRO A 252 12.80 -23.89 8.04
N LYS A 253 12.27 -24.52 9.10
CA LYS A 253 11.66 -25.85 9.10
C LYS A 253 10.14 -25.81 9.00
N LEU A 254 9.53 -24.62 9.05
CA LEU A 254 8.08 -24.42 8.99
C LEU A 254 7.68 -23.77 7.66
N PRO A 255 6.61 -24.24 6.98
CA PRO A 255 6.17 -23.61 5.75
C PRO A 255 5.69 -22.17 5.98
N LYS A 256 6.30 -21.23 5.27
CA LYS A 256 6.17 -19.78 5.53
C LYS A 256 4.75 -19.23 5.36
N ALA A 257 3.90 -19.91 4.57
CA ALA A 257 2.49 -19.58 4.38
C ALA A 257 1.54 -20.02 5.51
N TRP A 258 1.95 -20.95 6.39
CA TRP A 258 1.08 -21.49 7.45
C TRP A 258 1.49 -21.06 8.87
N HIS A 259 2.63 -20.40 9.00
CA HIS A 259 3.25 -20.07 10.28
C HIS A 259 3.70 -18.60 10.33
N THR A 260 3.38 -17.93 11.45
CA THR A 260 3.91 -16.59 11.78
C THR A 260 5.19 -16.69 12.58
N LYS A 261 5.49 -17.87 13.17
CA LYS A 261 6.64 -18.10 14.04
C LYS A 261 7.95 -17.53 13.49
N GLN A 262 8.58 -16.70 14.31
CA GLN A 262 9.95 -16.26 14.12
C GLN A 262 10.76 -16.59 15.38
N ASN A 263 12.08 -16.63 15.20
CA ASN A 263 13.03 -16.90 16.26
C ASN A 263 14.09 -15.78 16.26
N ILE A 264 14.48 -15.31 17.45
CA ILE A 264 15.68 -14.48 17.60
C ILE A 264 16.93 -15.36 17.62
N TYR A 265 17.94 -14.96 16.84
CA TYR A 265 19.25 -15.59 16.78
C TYR A 265 20.37 -14.57 17.07
N ILE A 266 21.53 -15.08 17.50
CA ILE A 266 22.79 -14.31 17.66
C ILE A 266 23.93 -14.98 16.89
N VAL A 267 24.82 -14.20 16.27
CA VAL A 267 25.98 -14.67 15.48
C VAL A 267 27.20 -13.76 15.68
N ASP A 268 28.41 -14.33 15.63
CA ASP A 268 29.67 -13.57 15.65
C ASP A 268 29.70 -12.57 14.47
N ILE A 269 30.06 -11.31 14.73
CA ILE A 269 30.01 -10.22 13.73
C ILE A 269 30.94 -10.45 12.52
N HIS A 270 31.91 -11.36 12.61
CA HIS A 270 32.79 -11.76 11.52
C HIS A 270 32.48 -13.17 10.97
N GLY A 271 31.33 -13.76 11.32
CA GLY A 271 30.90 -15.08 10.84
C GLY A 271 31.76 -16.25 11.34
N LYS A 272 32.48 -16.11 12.46
CA LYS A 272 33.35 -17.19 12.99
C LYS A 272 32.58 -18.40 13.55
N SER A 273 31.28 -18.27 13.75
CA SER A 273 30.39 -19.29 14.32
C SER A 273 29.06 -19.33 13.55
N SER A 274 28.39 -20.49 13.56
CA SER A 274 27.01 -20.58 13.12
C SER A 274 26.07 -19.84 14.11
N PRO A 275 24.96 -19.23 13.64
CA PRO A 275 24.03 -18.55 14.53
C PRO A 275 23.42 -19.48 15.59
N ARG A 276 23.18 -18.92 16.79
CA ARG A 276 22.57 -19.58 17.95
C ARG A 276 21.17 -19.00 18.20
N GLU A 277 20.17 -19.86 18.38
CA GLU A 277 18.80 -19.45 18.78
C GLU A 277 18.78 -18.97 20.24
N LEU A 278 18.10 -17.86 20.52
CA LEU A 278 17.86 -17.30 21.87
C LEU A 278 16.39 -17.46 22.32
N THR A 279 15.51 -17.89 21.41
CA THR A 279 14.09 -18.07 21.63
C THR A 279 13.77 -19.45 22.20
N SER A 280 12.50 -19.71 22.54
CA SER A 280 12.08 -20.94 23.20
C SER A 280 11.62 -22.05 22.25
N GLY A 281 11.55 -21.74 20.95
CA GLY A 281 10.94 -22.56 19.91
C GLY A 281 9.40 -22.72 20.00
N LYS A 282 8.73 -22.11 20.99
CA LYS A 282 7.29 -22.26 21.30
C LYS A 282 6.44 -21.01 21.08
N GLN A 283 7.08 -19.86 20.93
CA GLN A 283 6.43 -18.55 20.75
C GLN A 283 5.88 -18.37 19.34
N GLY A 284 5.12 -17.29 19.12
CA GLY A 284 4.68 -16.82 17.81
C GLY A 284 5.77 -16.06 17.07
N ALA A 285 5.41 -14.92 16.46
CA ALA A 285 6.39 -14.04 15.84
C ALA A 285 7.26 -13.32 16.89
N THR A 286 8.44 -12.87 16.44
CA THR A 286 9.37 -12.05 17.20
C THR A 286 9.84 -10.88 16.36
N HIS A 287 9.92 -9.69 16.95
CA HIS A 287 10.25 -8.44 16.25
C HIS A 287 11.20 -7.57 17.08
N ASN A 288 11.87 -6.65 16.40
CA ASN A 288 12.72 -5.62 16.98
C ASN A 288 13.74 -6.11 18.06
N PRO A 289 14.65 -7.03 17.72
CA PRO A 289 15.76 -7.40 18.58
C PRO A 289 16.78 -6.26 18.70
N VAL A 290 17.08 -5.82 19.92
CA VAL A 290 18.04 -4.74 20.23
C VAL A 290 19.01 -5.11 21.35
N PHE A 291 20.26 -4.68 21.24
CA PHE A 291 21.29 -4.80 22.30
C PHE A 291 21.15 -3.70 23.37
N ASN A 292 21.66 -3.97 24.57
CA ASN A 292 22.04 -2.91 25.51
C ASN A 292 23.44 -2.36 25.21
N THR A 293 23.80 -1.23 25.82
CA THR A 293 25.08 -0.54 25.57
C THR A 293 26.29 -1.39 25.92
N ALA A 294 26.21 -2.19 26.99
CA ALA A 294 27.28 -3.11 27.38
C ALA A 294 27.35 -4.41 26.54
N GLY A 295 26.40 -4.64 25.62
CA GLY A 295 26.34 -5.84 24.77
C GLY A 295 26.12 -7.16 25.53
N ASP A 296 25.79 -7.12 26.82
CA ASP A 296 25.63 -8.28 27.69
C ASP A 296 24.17 -8.77 27.82
N LYS A 297 23.22 -7.97 27.32
CA LYS A 297 21.79 -8.27 27.25
C LYS A 297 21.20 -7.86 25.91
N VAL A 298 20.10 -8.51 25.57
CA VAL A 298 19.29 -8.17 24.40
C VAL A 298 17.81 -8.14 24.79
N ALA A 299 17.01 -7.38 24.07
CA ALA A 299 15.56 -7.34 24.22
C ALA A 299 14.87 -7.51 22.88
N TRP A 300 13.64 -8.03 22.89
CA TRP A 300 12.80 -8.15 21.69
C TRP A 300 11.30 -8.14 22.04
N ILE A 301 10.47 -7.98 21.02
CA ILE A 301 9.02 -8.10 21.08
C ILE A 301 8.63 -9.54 20.76
N GLU A 302 7.85 -10.21 21.62
CA GLU A 302 7.44 -11.61 21.43
C GLU A 302 5.92 -11.80 21.57
N LEU A 303 5.34 -12.52 20.61
CA LEU A 303 3.94 -12.95 20.61
C LEU A 303 3.82 -14.36 21.22
N ASP A 304 2.73 -14.68 21.92
CA ASP A 304 2.57 -15.99 22.57
C ASP A 304 2.22 -17.10 21.56
N GLN A 305 1.45 -16.80 20.51
CA GLN A 305 0.87 -17.80 19.61
C GLN A 305 1.36 -17.71 18.15
N ASP A 306 1.82 -18.85 17.61
CA ASP A 306 2.06 -19.05 16.17
C ASP A 306 0.73 -19.13 15.38
N GLY A 307 0.70 -18.52 14.19
CA GLY A 307 -0.49 -18.29 13.37
C GLY A 307 -1.27 -17.02 13.73
N HIS A 308 -1.07 -16.46 14.92
CA HIS A 308 -1.73 -15.25 15.43
C HIS A 308 -0.80 -14.05 15.25
N GLU A 309 -0.80 -13.41 14.07
CA GLU A 309 0.07 -12.23 13.84
C GLU A 309 -0.32 -11.00 14.67
N SER A 310 -1.58 -10.92 15.09
CA SER A 310 -2.16 -9.86 15.88
C SER A 310 -2.16 -10.11 17.39
N ASP A 311 -1.40 -11.11 17.85
CA ASP A 311 -1.23 -11.36 19.27
C ASP A 311 -0.56 -10.17 19.98
N ARG A 312 -0.77 -10.07 21.28
CA ARG A 312 -0.18 -8.98 22.08
C ARG A 312 1.32 -9.21 22.21
N GLY A 313 2.12 -8.51 21.40
CA GLY A 313 3.58 -8.47 21.48
C GLY A 313 4.10 -7.90 22.81
N LYS A 314 5.05 -8.61 23.43
CA LYS A 314 5.54 -8.35 24.80
C LYS A 314 7.04 -8.09 24.82
N LEU A 315 7.50 -7.23 25.73
CA LEU A 315 8.92 -7.04 25.99
C LEU A 315 9.52 -8.29 26.68
N VAL A 316 10.46 -8.94 26.00
CA VAL A 316 11.33 -9.98 26.53
C VAL A 316 12.75 -9.42 26.65
N ILE A 317 13.47 -9.81 27.71
CA ILE A 317 14.90 -9.55 27.89
C ILE A 317 15.64 -10.89 28.01
N TYR A 318 16.84 -10.98 27.44
CA TYR A 318 17.76 -12.11 27.55
C TYR A 318 19.10 -11.62 28.08
N ASP A 319 19.63 -12.28 29.10
CA ASP A 319 20.96 -12.03 29.65
C ASP A 319 21.96 -13.02 29.04
N LEU A 320 22.86 -12.52 28.18
CA LEU A 320 23.82 -13.33 27.44
C LEU A 320 24.91 -13.92 28.35
N THR A 321 25.12 -13.35 29.55
CA THR A 321 26.13 -13.82 30.51
C THR A 321 25.62 -14.96 31.40
N LYS A 322 24.32 -14.96 31.70
CA LYS A 322 23.64 -15.97 32.52
C LYS A 322 22.92 -17.04 31.70
N ASP A 323 22.70 -16.79 30.40
CA ASP A 323 21.90 -17.59 29.48
C ASP A 323 20.43 -17.74 29.94
N VAL A 324 19.85 -16.63 30.40
CA VAL A 324 18.50 -16.56 30.99
C VAL A 324 17.62 -15.57 30.23
N ARG A 325 16.42 -16.02 29.81
CA ARG A 325 15.38 -15.19 29.17
C ARG A 325 14.19 -14.95 30.09
N PHE A 326 13.64 -13.74 30.09
CA PHE A 326 12.45 -13.41 30.88
C PHE A 326 11.55 -12.36 30.24
N THR A 327 10.23 -12.53 30.36
CA THR A 327 9.23 -11.59 29.86
C THR A 327 8.92 -10.54 30.93
N VAL A 328 8.96 -9.25 30.59
CA VAL A 328 8.78 -8.15 31.55
C VAL A 328 7.33 -7.65 31.59
N THR A 329 6.64 -7.65 30.45
CA THR A 329 5.28 -7.08 30.31
C THR A 329 4.15 -8.13 30.27
N GLN A 330 4.35 -9.34 30.81
CA GLN A 330 3.42 -10.47 30.68
C GLN A 330 1.96 -10.17 31.11
N HIS A 331 1.74 -9.27 32.08
CA HIS A 331 0.42 -8.85 32.54
C HIS A 331 -0.05 -7.49 32.00
N TRP A 332 0.76 -6.77 31.21
CA TRP A 332 0.37 -5.47 30.67
C TRP A 332 -0.56 -5.64 29.47
N ASP A 333 -1.63 -4.86 29.38
CA ASP A 333 -2.73 -5.04 28.43
C ASP A 333 -2.57 -4.24 27.13
N ARG A 334 -1.32 -4.03 26.69
CA ARG A 334 -0.95 -3.34 25.44
C ARG A 334 0.16 -4.09 24.70
N THR A 335 0.23 -3.88 23.39
CA THR A 335 1.27 -4.41 22.50
C THR A 335 2.46 -3.45 22.46
N VAL A 336 3.66 -3.96 22.72
CA VAL A 336 4.93 -3.25 22.52
C VAL A 336 5.22 -3.14 21.02
N GLY A 337 5.53 -1.95 20.51
CA GLY A 337 5.75 -1.69 19.08
C GLY A 337 7.22 -1.54 18.65
N SER A 338 8.06 -0.93 19.48
CA SER A 338 9.52 -0.80 19.28
C SER A 338 10.23 -0.54 20.60
N ILE A 339 11.51 -0.89 20.71
CA ILE A 339 12.30 -0.99 21.95
C ILE A 339 13.63 -0.25 21.79
N ALA A 340 14.10 0.43 22.83
CA ALA A 340 15.48 0.91 22.94
C ALA A 340 15.97 0.93 24.40
N PHE A 341 17.21 0.46 24.65
CA PHE A 341 17.86 0.59 25.95
C PHE A 341 18.41 2.01 26.16
N ALA A 342 18.27 2.54 27.38
CA ALA A 342 18.99 3.74 27.81
C ALA A 342 20.51 3.47 27.83
N HIS A 343 21.33 4.48 27.51
CA HIS A 343 22.80 4.39 27.53
C HIS A 343 23.44 4.05 28.90
N ASP A 344 22.65 3.99 29.97
CA ASP A 344 23.09 3.57 31.30
C ASP A 344 22.64 2.13 31.67
N ASP A 345 22.00 1.45 30.72
CA ASP A 345 21.43 0.10 30.71
C ASP A 345 20.42 -0.22 31.85
N LYS A 346 19.93 0.80 32.56
CA LYS A 346 18.97 0.63 33.67
C LYS A 346 17.51 0.84 33.28
N THR A 347 17.23 1.33 32.08
CA THR A 347 15.87 1.63 31.60
C THR A 347 15.70 1.13 30.17
N VAL A 348 14.55 0.52 29.89
CA VAL A 348 14.06 0.29 28.53
C VAL A 348 13.02 1.35 28.21
N PHE A 349 13.18 2.02 27.08
CA PHE A 349 12.13 2.82 26.46
C PHE A 349 11.44 1.98 25.39
N PHE A 350 10.14 2.15 25.22
CA PHE A 350 9.41 1.49 24.14
C PHE A 350 8.16 2.26 23.69
N THR A 351 7.73 2.01 22.47
CA THR A 351 6.43 2.50 21.97
C THR A 351 5.32 1.48 22.22
N ALA A 352 4.07 1.95 22.33
CA ALA A 352 2.88 1.11 22.27
C ALA A 352 1.64 1.93 21.88
N ALA A 353 0.71 1.31 21.15
CA ALA A 353 -0.61 1.86 20.88
C ALA A 353 -1.47 1.86 22.15
N ASP A 354 -2.00 3.01 22.57
CA ASP A 354 -2.92 3.16 23.71
C ASP A 354 -3.95 4.27 23.47
N ILE A 355 -5.22 3.87 23.30
CA ILE A 355 -6.38 4.75 23.06
C ILE A 355 -6.10 5.75 21.93
N ALA A 356 -5.97 5.22 20.71
CA ALA A 356 -5.76 5.99 19.49
C ALA A 356 -4.50 6.87 19.49
N ARG A 357 -3.41 6.47 20.14
CA ARG A 357 -2.08 7.12 20.08
C ARG A 357 -1.00 6.06 20.17
N ILE A 358 0.08 6.19 19.39
CA ILE A 358 1.33 5.50 19.71
C ILE A 358 2.10 6.34 20.73
N LYS A 359 2.09 5.89 21.99
CA LYS A 359 2.76 6.57 23.11
C LYS A 359 4.14 5.97 23.37
N ILE A 360 5.03 6.78 23.93
CA ILE A 360 6.31 6.32 24.48
C ILE A 360 6.12 5.99 25.96
N PHE A 361 6.66 4.87 26.39
CA PHE A 361 6.74 4.41 27.76
C PHE A 361 8.20 4.20 28.19
N SER A 362 8.43 4.15 29.51
CA SER A 362 9.69 3.70 30.10
C SER A 362 9.46 2.68 31.21
N LEU A 363 10.40 1.76 31.37
CA LEU A 363 10.37 0.71 32.39
C LEU A 363 11.80 0.41 32.86
N PRO A 364 12.09 0.36 34.18
CA PRO A 364 13.40 -0.04 34.67
C PRO A 364 13.74 -1.49 34.26
N VAL A 365 15.03 -1.76 34.01
CA VAL A 365 15.54 -3.13 33.80
C VAL A 365 15.63 -3.82 35.17
N PRO A 366 14.96 -4.96 35.40
CA PRO A 366 15.07 -5.72 36.63
C PRO A 366 16.39 -6.51 36.69
N GLU A 367 16.75 -7.00 37.88
CA GLU A 367 17.78 -8.03 38.01
C GLU A 367 17.34 -9.31 37.28
N THR A 368 18.26 -9.94 36.56
CA THR A 368 18.01 -11.21 35.86
C THR A 368 17.55 -12.29 36.85
N PRO A 369 16.41 -12.98 36.60
CA PRO A 369 15.98 -14.13 37.38
C PRO A 369 17.02 -15.27 37.41
N ALA A 370 16.83 -16.21 38.33
CA ALA A 370 17.70 -17.38 38.48
C ALA A 370 17.51 -18.45 37.38
N GLU A 371 16.37 -18.44 36.70
CA GLU A 371 16.04 -19.35 35.60
C GLU A 371 15.11 -18.66 34.59
N SER A 372 15.02 -19.20 33.38
CA SER A 372 14.21 -18.61 32.29
C SER A 372 12.71 -18.76 32.52
N THR A 373 11.95 -17.66 32.44
CA THR A 373 10.51 -17.64 32.74
C THR A 373 9.71 -16.62 31.92
N THR A 374 8.53 -16.99 31.45
CA THR A 374 7.59 -16.07 30.79
C THR A 374 6.75 -15.25 31.77
N ASP A 375 6.87 -15.50 33.08
CA ASP A 375 6.12 -14.78 34.13
C ASP A 375 6.96 -14.67 35.43
N PRO A 376 7.96 -13.76 35.48
CA PRO A 376 8.78 -13.53 36.67
C PRO A 376 8.02 -12.69 37.72
N ASP A 377 8.15 -13.08 39.01
CA ASP A 377 7.56 -12.32 40.13
C ASP A 377 8.40 -11.07 40.47
N LEU A 378 8.36 -10.07 39.60
CA LEU A 378 9.09 -8.82 39.73
C LEU A 378 8.34 -7.81 40.63
N PRO A 379 9.02 -6.95 41.41
CA PRO A 379 8.36 -5.83 42.09
C PRO A 379 7.56 -4.94 41.11
N SER A 380 6.47 -4.31 41.57
CA SER A 380 5.52 -3.61 40.69
C SER A 380 6.15 -2.50 39.84
N ALA A 381 7.23 -1.88 40.31
CA ALA A 381 8.01 -0.88 39.57
C ALA A 381 8.62 -1.41 38.24
N PHE A 382 8.79 -2.73 38.12
CA PHE A 382 9.24 -3.40 36.88
C PHE A 382 8.09 -4.04 36.09
N ARG A 383 6.83 -3.93 36.55
CA ARG A 383 5.63 -4.43 35.87
C ARG A 383 4.65 -3.33 35.43
N GLN A 384 4.97 -2.05 35.68
CA GLN A 384 4.11 -0.90 35.38
C GLN A 384 4.86 0.13 34.53
N PRO A 385 4.65 0.15 33.20
CA PRO A 385 5.26 1.12 32.30
C PRO A 385 4.81 2.56 32.60
N ARG A 386 5.78 3.49 32.67
CA ARG A 386 5.52 4.92 32.86
C ARG A 386 5.30 5.60 31.51
N GLU A 387 4.12 6.18 31.30
CA GLU A 387 3.82 7.04 30.15
C GLU A 387 4.75 8.27 30.10
N LEU A 388 5.35 8.53 28.94
CA LEU A 388 6.20 9.70 28.68
C LEU A 388 5.58 10.67 27.67
N THR A 389 4.77 10.20 26.72
CA THR A 389 4.02 11.03 25.75
C THR A 389 2.53 10.68 25.75
N SER A 390 1.68 11.63 25.37
CA SER A 390 0.21 11.45 25.42
C SER A 390 -0.59 12.10 24.27
N THR A 391 0.07 12.53 23.20
CA THR A 391 -0.56 13.05 21.97
C THR A 391 0.30 12.69 20.76
N GLY A 392 -0.34 12.54 19.60
CA GLY A 392 0.27 12.04 18.38
C GLY A 392 0.61 10.55 18.41
N ALA A 393 1.24 10.09 17.34
CA ALA A 393 1.81 8.76 17.19
C ALA A 393 3.34 8.90 17.09
N ALA A 394 4.04 8.36 18.07
CA ALA A 394 5.50 8.40 18.18
C ALA A 394 6.18 7.18 17.54
N SER A 395 7.32 7.40 16.89
CA SER A 395 8.19 6.38 16.29
C SER A 395 9.67 6.76 16.41
N GLY A 396 10.59 5.93 15.90
CA GLY A 396 12.03 6.25 15.83
C GLY A 396 12.70 6.60 17.15
N ILE A 397 12.31 5.96 18.26
CA ILE A 397 12.81 6.28 19.60
C ILE A 397 14.32 5.99 19.73
N GLN A 398 15.09 7.00 20.13
CA GLN A 398 16.55 6.93 20.22
C GLN A 398 17.04 7.60 21.51
N PRO A 399 17.43 6.79 22.52
CA PRO A 399 18.07 7.29 23.73
C PRO A 399 19.40 7.97 23.39
N LEU A 400 19.65 9.13 23.99
CA LEU A 400 20.85 9.92 23.78
C LEU A 400 21.78 9.81 24.98
N SER A 401 23.10 9.80 24.72
CA SER A 401 24.16 9.62 25.71
C SER A 401 24.18 10.67 26.84
N ASN A 402 23.41 11.75 26.71
CA ASN A 402 23.18 12.77 27.72
C ASN A 402 21.82 12.69 28.47
N GLY A 403 21.17 11.52 28.47
CA GLY A 403 19.97 11.26 29.29
C GLY A 403 18.68 11.88 28.73
N ARG A 404 18.59 11.98 27.40
CA ARG A 404 17.43 12.47 26.65
C ARG A 404 16.91 11.39 25.70
N LEU A 405 15.73 11.59 25.12
CA LEU A 405 15.17 10.68 24.10
C LEU A 405 14.79 11.47 22.86
N LEU A 406 15.46 11.23 21.73
CA LEU A 406 14.99 11.69 20.43
C LEU A 406 13.84 10.77 19.97
N PHE A 407 12.84 11.31 19.30
CA PHE A 407 11.78 10.53 18.65
C PHE A 407 11.18 11.29 17.46
N THR A 408 10.50 10.59 16.58
CA THR A 408 9.70 11.17 15.49
C THR A 408 8.22 11.10 15.89
N ARG A 409 7.40 12.06 15.46
CA ARG A 409 5.95 12.06 15.76
C ARG A 409 5.13 12.69 14.64
N SER A 410 3.96 12.13 14.39
CA SER A 410 2.87 12.75 13.59
C SER A 410 1.58 12.86 14.40
N SER A 411 0.56 13.52 13.85
CA SER A 411 -0.80 13.69 14.41
C SER A 411 -1.86 13.72 13.30
N LEU A 412 -3.15 13.80 13.64
CA LEU A 412 -4.22 14.07 12.66
C LEU A 412 -4.00 15.39 11.86
N THR A 413 -3.18 16.29 12.41
CA THR A 413 -2.98 17.67 11.95
C THR A 413 -1.58 17.96 11.43
N ALA A 414 -0.62 17.04 11.54
CA ALA A 414 0.75 17.23 11.07
C ALA A 414 1.44 15.90 10.69
N PRO A 415 2.13 15.83 9.53
CA PRO A 415 3.10 14.79 9.20
C PRO A 415 4.22 14.65 10.23
N ASN A 416 5.10 13.67 9.99
CA ASN A 416 6.32 13.46 10.77
C ASN A 416 7.14 14.75 10.93
N ASP A 417 7.38 15.12 12.19
CA ASP A 417 8.46 16.01 12.61
C ASP A 417 9.25 15.35 13.75
N VAL A 418 10.48 15.80 13.97
CA VAL A 418 11.38 15.27 15.00
C VAL A 418 11.24 16.06 16.29
N TYR A 419 11.24 15.34 17.41
CA TYR A 419 11.05 15.85 18.76
C TYR A 419 12.10 15.29 19.71
N ILE A 420 12.28 15.94 20.85
CA ILE A 420 13.15 15.47 21.93
C ILE A 420 12.45 15.58 23.29
N LEU A 421 12.53 14.51 24.08
CA LEU A 421 12.17 14.51 25.49
C LEU A 421 13.38 14.89 26.35
N ARG A 422 13.18 15.84 27.25
CA ARG A 422 14.13 16.26 28.30
C ARG A 422 13.55 15.94 29.68
N GLU A 423 14.37 16.04 30.73
CA GLU A 423 13.95 15.87 32.13
C GLU A 423 13.34 14.49 32.46
N LEU A 424 13.74 13.43 31.72
CA LEU A 424 13.20 12.06 31.83
C LEU A 424 13.24 11.48 33.26
N ASN A 425 14.26 11.83 34.04
CA ASN A 425 14.47 11.32 35.40
C ASN A 425 13.65 12.07 36.47
N GLU A 426 12.94 13.13 36.13
CA GLU A 426 12.06 13.85 37.06
C GLU A 426 10.72 13.12 37.23
N SER A 427 10.00 13.39 38.32
CA SER A 427 8.72 12.72 38.64
C SER A 427 7.51 13.25 37.87
N GLY A 428 7.68 14.29 37.05
CA GLY A 428 6.62 14.88 36.22
C GLY A 428 6.42 14.16 34.87
N LYS A 429 5.72 14.83 33.95
CA LYS A 429 5.80 14.49 32.52
C LYS A 429 7.08 15.13 31.93
N PRO A 430 7.84 14.42 31.08
CA PRO A 430 9.00 14.99 30.40
C PRO A 430 8.65 16.25 29.58
N LYS A 431 9.59 17.19 29.51
CA LYS A 431 9.48 18.34 28.61
C LYS A 431 9.72 17.89 27.16
N ILE A 432 8.79 18.22 26.27
CA ILE A 432 8.85 17.90 24.84
C ILE A 432 9.22 19.17 24.06
N ASP A 433 10.33 19.13 23.32
CA ASP A 433 10.69 20.18 22.36
C ASP A 433 10.60 19.64 20.92
N GLN A 434 10.17 20.50 19.99
CA GLN A 434 10.14 20.21 18.55
C GLN A 434 11.44 20.70 17.89
N LEU A 435 12.08 19.86 17.09
CA LEU A 435 13.35 20.16 16.43
C LEU A 435 13.18 20.54 14.95
N THR A 436 12.22 19.95 14.24
CA THR A 436 11.93 20.23 12.82
C THR A 436 10.50 20.71 12.63
N GLN A 437 10.22 21.39 11.51
CA GLN A 437 8.88 21.89 11.17
C GLN A 437 8.57 21.72 9.66
N PHE A 438 8.86 20.55 9.10
CA PHE A 438 8.88 20.33 7.64
C PHE A 438 7.59 20.73 6.93
N SER A 439 6.45 20.41 7.54
CA SER A 439 5.13 20.64 6.93
C SER A 439 4.49 21.98 7.31
N ALA A 440 5.07 22.73 8.26
CA ALA A 440 4.42 23.89 8.86
C ALA A 440 4.09 25.02 7.85
N THR A 441 4.89 25.16 6.79
CA THR A 441 4.61 26.14 5.72
C THR A 441 3.44 25.71 4.83
N GLY A 442 3.39 24.43 4.41
CA GLY A 442 2.32 23.91 3.55
C GLY A 442 0.97 23.80 4.27
N LEU A 443 0.99 23.57 5.58
CA LEU A 443 -0.20 23.50 6.44
C LEU A 443 -0.66 24.88 6.96
N LYS A 444 0.09 25.95 6.72
CA LYS A 444 -0.18 27.28 7.29
C LYS A 444 -1.54 27.84 6.83
N GLY A 445 -2.51 27.81 7.74
CA GLY A 445 -3.87 28.29 7.51
C GLY A 445 -4.83 27.25 6.93
N LYS A 446 -4.38 26.01 6.67
CA LYS A 446 -5.28 24.91 6.31
C LYS A 446 -6.17 24.56 7.50
N ASN A 447 -7.48 24.44 7.29
CA ASN A 447 -8.41 24.03 8.34
C ASN A 447 -8.42 22.50 8.47
N LEU A 448 -7.45 21.96 9.22
CA LEU A 448 -7.42 20.57 9.65
C LEU A 448 -8.17 20.40 10.97
N SER A 449 -8.77 19.22 11.19
CA SER A 449 -9.42 18.89 12.46
C SER A 449 -8.45 18.16 13.39
N GLU A 450 -8.39 18.57 14.66
CA GLU A 450 -7.68 17.82 15.72
C GLU A 450 -8.42 16.55 16.15
N GLY A 451 -9.63 16.33 15.65
CA GLY A 451 -10.50 15.21 16.00
C GLY A 451 -11.20 15.38 17.35
N GLU A 452 -12.48 15.01 17.40
CA GLU A 452 -13.22 14.89 18.64
C GLU A 452 -13.31 13.42 19.04
N GLU A 453 -12.87 13.06 20.24
CA GLU A 453 -13.06 11.72 20.78
C GLU A 453 -14.54 11.50 21.13
N ILE A 454 -15.11 10.41 20.62
CA ILE A 454 -16.41 9.90 21.07
C ILE A 454 -16.25 8.53 21.73
N TRP A 455 -17.10 8.29 22.72
CA TRP A 455 -17.11 7.06 23.50
C TRP A 455 -18.55 6.56 23.64
N PHE A 456 -18.84 5.41 23.02
CA PHE A 456 -20.16 4.80 23.04
C PHE A 456 -20.12 3.37 23.59
N GLU A 457 -21.28 2.89 24.05
CA GLU A 457 -21.45 1.49 24.44
C GLU A 457 -21.66 0.65 23.18
N GLY A 458 -20.69 -0.17 22.82
CA GLY A 458 -20.71 -1.11 21.70
C GLY A 458 -21.39 -2.45 22.02
N ALA A 459 -21.02 -3.48 21.28
CA ALA A 459 -21.42 -4.86 21.53
C ALA A 459 -21.01 -5.31 22.94
N GLU A 460 -21.80 -6.22 23.53
CA GLU A 460 -21.53 -6.82 24.86
C GLU A 460 -21.29 -5.81 26.01
N GLY A 461 -21.75 -4.56 25.85
CA GLY A 461 -21.55 -3.49 26.85
C GLY A 461 -20.14 -2.90 26.88
N LYS A 462 -19.30 -3.19 25.88
CA LYS A 462 -17.93 -2.64 25.78
C LYS A 462 -17.98 -1.13 25.52
N LYS A 463 -16.99 -0.38 26.02
CA LYS A 463 -16.77 1.00 25.58
C LYS A 463 -15.91 0.99 24.33
N ILE A 464 -16.42 1.57 23.25
CA ILE A 464 -15.72 1.72 21.97
C ILE A 464 -15.33 3.19 21.81
N HIS A 465 -14.11 3.41 21.35
CA HIS A 465 -13.57 4.72 20.99
C HIS A 465 -13.81 4.99 19.49
N GLY A 466 -14.14 6.22 19.14
CA GLY A 466 -14.17 6.68 17.76
C GLY A 466 -13.76 8.14 17.65
N TRP A 467 -13.44 8.56 16.42
CA TRP A 467 -13.17 9.96 16.10
C TRP A 467 -14.38 10.59 15.40
N VAL A 468 -14.63 11.87 15.64
CA VAL A 468 -15.54 12.72 14.86
C VAL A 468 -14.77 13.89 14.30
N ILE A 469 -14.80 14.01 12.98
CA ILE A 469 -14.07 15.03 12.20
C ILE A 469 -15.09 16.08 11.77
N LYS A 470 -14.94 17.31 12.25
CA LYS A 470 -15.89 18.40 11.98
C LYS A 470 -15.40 19.27 10.81
N PRO A 471 -16.23 19.51 9.76
CA PRO A 471 -15.82 20.28 8.60
C PRO A 471 -15.67 21.78 8.92
N PRO A 472 -14.86 22.54 8.15
CA PRO A 472 -14.63 23.96 8.40
C PRO A 472 -15.93 24.77 8.49
N GLY A 473 -16.10 25.46 9.61
CA GLY A 473 -17.27 26.31 9.88
C GLY A 473 -18.51 25.60 10.43
N PHE A 474 -18.43 24.30 10.76
CA PHE A 474 -19.44 23.59 11.57
C PHE A 474 -19.69 24.30 12.90
N LYS A 475 -20.95 24.40 13.32
CA LYS A 475 -21.34 24.97 14.63
C LYS A 475 -22.42 24.13 15.31
N GLU A 476 -22.14 23.73 16.55
CA GLU A 476 -23.12 23.04 17.39
C GLU A 476 -24.39 23.89 17.61
N GLY A 477 -25.55 23.26 17.56
CA GLY A 477 -26.87 23.89 17.59
C GLY A 477 -27.30 24.59 16.30
N GLU A 478 -26.54 24.51 15.20
CA GLU A 478 -26.90 25.22 13.96
C GLU A 478 -28.01 24.52 13.15
N LYS A 479 -28.83 25.32 12.45
CA LYS A 479 -29.90 24.81 11.57
C LYS A 479 -29.39 24.29 10.22
N LYS A 480 -28.11 24.51 9.89
CA LYS A 480 -27.50 24.00 8.67
C LYS A 480 -27.34 22.49 8.80
N LYS A 481 -27.88 21.76 7.82
CA LYS A 481 -27.74 20.31 7.73
C LYS A 481 -26.48 19.93 6.96
N TRP A 482 -25.63 19.11 7.58
CA TRP A 482 -24.37 18.64 6.99
C TRP A 482 -24.49 17.16 6.53
N PRO A 483 -23.91 16.79 5.38
CA PRO A 483 -23.72 15.39 5.01
C PRO A 483 -22.70 14.72 5.94
N ILE A 484 -22.65 13.39 5.96
CA ILE A 484 -21.75 12.62 6.82
C ILE A 484 -21.18 11.40 6.08
N LEU A 485 -19.89 11.16 6.26
CA LEU A 485 -19.15 9.98 5.82
C LEU A 485 -18.88 9.06 7.03
N LEU A 486 -19.34 7.81 7.00
CA LEU A 486 -18.76 6.73 7.81
C LEU A 486 -17.67 6.04 7.00
N ALA A 487 -16.42 6.42 7.22
CA ALA A 487 -15.31 5.63 6.73
C ALA A 487 -14.97 4.47 7.69
N ILE A 488 -14.35 3.42 7.15
CA ILE A 488 -13.94 2.20 7.85
C ILE A 488 -12.58 1.78 7.29
N HIS A 489 -11.53 1.87 8.10
CA HIS A 489 -10.15 1.46 7.78
C HIS A 489 -9.95 -0.02 7.38
N GLY A 490 -8.70 -0.41 7.12
CA GLY A 490 -8.26 -1.81 7.01
C GLY A 490 -7.75 -2.41 8.34
N GLY A 491 -8.03 -3.69 8.57
CA GLY A 491 -7.72 -4.42 9.80
C GLY A 491 -7.76 -5.93 9.56
N PRO A 492 -8.01 -6.78 10.58
CA PRO A 492 -8.98 -6.51 11.64
C PRO A 492 -8.50 -5.73 12.89
N GLU A 493 -7.23 -5.80 13.27
CA GLU A 493 -6.77 -5.36 14.60
C GLU A 493 -6.12 -3.97 14.64
N GLY A 494 -6.08 -3.26 13.51
CA GLY A 494 -5.67 -1.86 13.45
C GLY A 494 -6.58 -0.92 14.25
N ALA A 495 -6.16 0.33 14.39
CA ALA A 495 -6.95 1.39 14.98
C ALA A 495 -6.72 2.71 14.23
N TRP A 496 -7.63 3.67 14.39
CA TRP A 496 -7.35 5.04 14.00
C TRP A 496 -6.69 5.79 15.12
N GLU A 497 -5.40 6.03 14.94
CA GLU A 497 -4.55 6.72 15.88
C GLU A 497 -4.38 8.20 15.49
N ASP A 498 -4.03 9.06 16.44
CA ASP A 498 -3.59 10.43 16.22
C ASP A 498 -2.27 10.44 15.42
N GLN A 499 -2.37 10.13 14.13
CA GLN A 499 -1.26 9.81 13.23
C GLN A 499 -1.55 10.41 11.85
N TRP A 500 -0.50 10.85 11.17
CA TRP A 500 -0.62 11.30 9.79
C TRP A 500 -0.48 10.14 8.80
N SER A 501 -1.37 10.09 7.82
CA SER A 501 -1.29 9.13 6.71
C SER A 501 -1.44 9.84 5.38
N ASN A 502 -0.52 9.54 4.46
CA ASN A 502 -0.56 9.99 3.06
C ASN A 502 -1.30 9.02 2.13
N ARG A 503 -1.90 7.96 2.70
CA ARG A 503 -2.72 6.95 2.00
C ARG A 503 -4.20 7.12 2.33
N TRP A 504 -4.49 7.34 3.61
CA TRP A 504 -5.82 7.38 4.23
C TRP A 504 -5.76 8.37 5.39
N ASN A 505 -5.91 9.67 5.12
CA ASN A 505 -5.80 10.66 6.19
C ASN A 505 -7.06 10.61 7.06
N LEU A 506 -6.88 10.51 8.37
CA LEU A 506 -7.92 10.26 9.38
C LEU A 506 -8.88 11.45 9.63
N ASN A 507 -8.88 12.40 8.72
CA ASN A 507 -10.13 13.06 8.39
C ASN A 507 -11.19 12.03 7.82
N GLU A 508 -10.92 10.68 7.81
CA GLU A 508 -11.69 9.56 7.21
C GLU A 508 -11.74 8.13 8.01
N LEU A 509 -12.27 8.01 9.27
CA LEU A 509 -12.96 6.94 10.17
C LEU A 509 -12.81 5.33 10.26
N THR A 510 -13.28 4.65 11.37
CA THR A 510 -13.00 3.24 11.98
C THR A 510 -14.08 2.61 12.95
N ASN A 511 -14.02 1.43 13.68
CA ASN A 511 -13.44 0.02 13.64
C ASN A 511 -13.84 -0.90 14.88
N ALA A 512 -13.81 -2.27 14.81
CA ALA A 512 -13.23 -3.30 15.79
C ALA A 512 -13.70 -4.80 15.55
N ILE A 513 -12.85 -5.83 15.27
CA ILE A 513 -13.26 -6.95 14.34
C ILE A 513 -13.24 -8.48 14.70
N LYS A 514 -12.13 -9.11 15.15
CA LYS A 514 -11.76 -10.56 14.99
C LYS A 514 -12.82 -11.69 15.07
N GLU A 515 -12.68 -12.73 14.21
CA GLU A 515 -13.44 -14.02 14.08
C GLU A 515 -14.98 -13.87 13.97
N ASP A 516 -15.42 -12.62 13.95
CA ASP A 516 -16.79 -12.17 14.03
C ASP A 516 -17.01 -11.07 12.99
N TRP A 517 -16.34 -11.19 11.84
CA TRP A 517 -16.19 -10.13 10.83
C TRP A 517 -17.54 -9.51 10.44
N GLY A 518 -18.66 -10.25 10.41
CA GLY A 518 -20.00 -9.70 10.14
C GLY A 518 -20.89 -9.38 11.36
N GLY A 519 -20.38 -9.55 12.60
CA GLY A 519 -21.14 -9.59 13.87
C GLY A 519 -20.99 -8.36 14.77
N LYS A 520 -20.33 -8.52 15.95
CA LYS A 520 -19.98 -7.42 16.88
C LYS A 520 -19.42 -6.16 16.21
N PRO A 521 -18.56 -6.22 15.16
CA PRO A 521 -17.98 -5.03 14.54
C PRO A 521 -19.05 -4.15 13.92
N PHE A 522 -20.10 -4.79 13.39
CA PHE A 522 -21.26 -4.12 12.84
C PHE A 522 -22.26 -3.66 13.88
N VAL A 523 -22.33 -4.32 15.04
CA VAL A 523 -23.05 -3.77 16.20
C VAL A 523 -22.34 -2.52 16.70
N ASP A 524 -21.01 -2.48 16.71
CA ASP A 524 -20.22 -1.30 17.07
C ASP A 524 -20.41 -0.17 16.06
N LEU A 525 -20.28 -0.45 14.76
CA LEU A 525 -20.56 0.53 13.70
C LEU A 525 -22.02 1.03 13.76
N GLN A 526 -23.02 0.17 13.99
CA GLN A 526 -24.42 0.58 14.15
C GLN A 526 -24.65 1.45 15.39
N LYS A 527 -24.09 1.07 16.53
CA LYS A 527 -24.25 1.82 17.79
C LYS A 527 -23.48 3.13 17.78
N GLY A 528 -22.28 3.17 17.21
CA GLY A 528 -21.50 4.39 16.99
C GLY A 528 -22.19 5.33 16.01
N TRP A 529 -22.69 4.81 14.88
CA TRP A 529 -23.49 5.56 13.91
C TRP A 529 -24.76 6.16 14.55
N LYS A 530 -25.48 5.36 15.34
CA LYS A 530 -26.63 5.86 16.10
C LYS A 530 -26.23 6.91 17.13
N HIS A 531 -25.15 6.69 17.89
CA HIS A 531 -24.65 7.64 18.88
C HIS A 531 -24.33 8.99 18.22
N VAL A 532 -23.62 9.00 17.09
CA VAL A 532 -23.32 10.20 16.29
C VAL A 532 -24.60 10.89 15.82
N LEU A 533 -25.57 10.17 15.25
CA LEU A 533 -26.84 10.75 14.80
C LEU A 533 -27.75 11.24 15.94
N ASP A 534 -27.64 10.66 17.14
CA ASP A 534 -28.39 11.10 18.33
C ASP A 534 -27.77 12.35 18.98
N HIS A 535 -26.45 12.54 18.90
CA HIS A 535 -25.72 13.62 19.61
C HIS A 535 -25.43 14.85 18.74
N TYR A 536 -25.32 14.72 17.42
CA TYR A 536 -25.09 15.85 16.51
C TYR A 536 -26.34 16.14 15.66
N PRO A 537 -27.32 16.91 16.16
CA PRO A 537 -28.56 17.20 15.46
C PRO A 537 -28.37 18.07 14.19
N GLU A 538 -27.15 18.52 13.90
CA GLU A 538 -26.74 19.21 12.67
C GLU A 538 -26.60 18.24 11.48
N LEU A 539 -26.54 16.93 11.73
CA LEU A 539 -26.31 15.93 10.69
C LEU A 539 -27.57 15.59 9.87
N ASP A 540 -27.34 15.13 8.63
CA ASP A 540 -28.37 14.76 7.67
C ASP A 540 -28.26 13.27 7.27
N PRO A 541 -28.97 12.35 7.94
CA PRO A 541 -28.87 10.91 7.66
C PRO A 541 -29.33 10.55 6.24
N ASP A 542 -30.09 11.42 5.59
CA ASP A 542 -30.46 11.30 4.17
C ASP A 542 -29.33 11.68 3.19
N ARG A 543 -28.23 12.25 3.68
CA ARG A 543 -26.99 12.51 2.90
C ARG A 543 -25.79 11.82 3.56
N ALA A 544 -26.06 10.63 4.11
CA ALA A 544 -25.05 9.72 4.62
C ALA A 544 -24.41 8.89 3.50
N VAL A 545 -23.09 8.71 3.57
CA VAL A 545 -22.29 7.86 2.69
C VAL A 545 -21.28 7.06 3.51
N ALA A 546 -20.69 6.01 2.94
CA ALA A 546 -19.64 5.24 3.60
C ALA A 546 -18.50 4.87 2.65
N ALA A 547 -17.31 4.65 3.21
CA ALA A 547 -16.11 4.24 2.48
C ALA A 547 -15.28 3.24 3.29
N GLY A 548 -14.49 2.39 2.63
CA GLY A 548 -13.54 1.56 3.35
C GLY A 548 -12.54 0.81 2.49
N ALA A 549 -11.45 0.38 3.14
CA ALA A 549 -10.25 -0.20 2.54
C ALA A 549 -9.94 -1.56 3.14
N SER A 550 -9.46 -2.55 2.36
CA SER A 550 -9.06 -3.86 2.92
C SER A 550 -10.23 -4.54 3.63
N TYR A 551 -10.10 -4.90 4.92
CA TYR A 551 -11.25 -5.25 5.76
C TYR A 551 -12.40 -4.23 5.63
N GLY A 552 -12.14 -2.93 5.65
CA GLY A 552 -13.16 -1.89 5.48
C GLY A 552 -13.87 -1.96 4.13
N GLY A 553 -13.20 -2.46 3.09
CA GLY A 553 -13.81 -2.77 1.81
C GLY A 553 -14.74 -3.99 1.90
N TYR A 554 -14.28 -5.07 2.55
CA TYR A 554 -15.18 -6.16 2.97
C TYR A 554 -16.37 -5.65 3.79
N ALA A 555 -16.15 -4.67 4.66
CA ALA A 555 -17.19 -4.15 5.55
C ALA A 555 -18.26 -3.37 4.78
N ILE A 556 -17.84 -2.66 3.73
CA ILE A 556 -18.73 -2.00 2.77
C ILE A 556 -19.51 -3.04 1.94
N ASN A 557 -18.87 -4.14 1.50
CA ASN A 557 -19.55 -5.28 0.86
C ASN A 557 -20.58 -5.94 1.81
N TRP A 558 -20.28 -6.03 3.10
CA TRP A 558 -21.19 -6.55 4.13
C TRP A 558 -22.40 -5.64 4.38
N ILE A 559 -22.18 -4.32 4.54
CA ILE A 559 -23.25 -3.31 4.69
C ILE A 559 -24.23 -3.38 3.51
N GLN A 560 -23.71 -3.55 2.30
CA GLN A 560 -24.49 -3.71 1.08
C GLN A 560 -25.42 -4.96 1.12
N GLY A 561 -25.01 -6.02 1.84
CA GLY A 561 -25.80 -7.23 2.11
C GLY A 561 -26.75 -7.14 3.31
N HIS A 562 -26.77 -6.04 4.07
CA HIS A 562 -27.57 -5.93 5.30
C HIS A 562 -28.30 -4.58 5.45
N PRO A 563 -29.28 -4.27 4.57
CA PRO A 563 -30.14 -3.10 4.70
C PRO A 563 -30.93 -3.05 6.02
N GLU A 564 -31.16 -4.21 6.67
CA GLU A 564 -31.75 -4.31 8.01
C GLU A 564 -30.95 -3.57 9.11
N PHE A 565 -29.67 -3.25 8.88
CA PHE A 565 -28.85 -2.46 9.81
C PHE A 565 -29.22 -0.97 9.84
N GLY A 566 -30.08 -0.48 8.93
CA GLY A 566 -30.68 0.86 9.03
C GLY A 566 -29.73 2.04 8.81
N PHE A 567 -28.50 1.82 8.36
CA PHE A 567 -27.53 2.88 8.04
C PHE A 567 -28.05 3.89 7.00
N ASN A 568 -28.89 3.44 6.05
CA ASN A 568 -29.53 4.26 5.02
C ASN A 568 -28.57 5.05 4.10
N PHE A 569 -27.32 4.57 3.93
CA PHE A 569 -26.32 5.19 3.05
C PHE A 569 -26.82 5.33 1.60
N LYS A 570 -26.30 6.37 0.92
CA LYS A 570 -26.73 6.77 -0.43
C LYS A 570 -25.66 6.53 -1.50
N ALA A 571 -24.43 6.34 -1.06
CA ALA A 571 -23.28 5.94 -1.86
C ALA A 571 -22.28 5.21 -0.98
N LEU A 572 -21.62 4.21 -1.55
CA LEU A 572 -20.54 3.43 -0.93
C LEU A 572 -19.26 3.52 -1.77
N VAL A 573 -18.11 3.34 -1.12
CA VAL A 573 -16.79 3.18 -1.73
C VAL A 573 -16.09 1.96 -1.11
N CYS A 574 -15.79 0.96 -1.92
CA CYS A 574 -15.02 -0.22 -1.54
C CYS A 574 -13.66 -0.18 -2.25
N HIS A 575 -12.57 -0.20 -1.49
CA HIS A 575 -11.21 -0.28 -2.03
C HIS A 575 -10.52 -1.54 -1.52
N ASP A 576 -9.90 -2.31 -2.44
CA ASP A 576 -9.14 -3.54 -2.15
C ASP A 576 -9.88 -4.44 -1.14
N GLY A 577 -11.17 -4.69 -1.36
CA GLY A 577 -12.09 -5.23 -0.35
C GLY A 577 -12.58 -6.64 -0.64
N ALA A 578 -12.46 -7.55 0.34
CA ALA A 578 -12.85 -8.95 0.16
C ALA A 578 -14.35 -9.07 -0.19
N PHE A 579 -14.65 -9.84 -1.23
CA PHE A 579 -15.98 -10.07 -1.76
C PHE A 579 -16.44 -11.51 -1.54
N GLY A 580 -15.54 -12.49 -1.71
CA GLY A 580 -15.82 -13.91 -1.55
C GLY A 580 -14.84 -14.59 -0.57
N ALA A 581 -15.15 -14.59 0.73
CA ALA A 581 -14.29 -15.16 1.77
C ALA A 581 -13.95 -16.65 1.52
N GLN A 582 -14.89 -17.43 0.98
CA GLN A 582 -14.66 -18.83 0.60
C GLN A 582 -13.55 -19.01 -0.46
N TYR A 583 -13.34 -18.01 -1.33
CA TYR A 583 -12.30 -17.99 -2.37
C TYR A 583 -11.01 -17.30 -1.88
N HIS A 584 -11.14 -16.24 -1.09
CA HIS A 584 -10.02 -15.49 -0.50
C HIS A 584 -9.02 -16.40 0.21
N GLY A 585 -9.49 -17.34 1.03
CA GLY A 585 -8.64 -18.31 1.74
C GLY A 585 -7.96 -19.39 0.88
N TYR A 586 -8.13 -19.37 -0.44
CA TYR A 586 -7.31 -20.14 -1.39
C TYR A 586 -6.36 -19.25 -2.22
N SER A 587 -6.51 -17.92 -2.15
CA SER A 587 -5.92 -16.99 -3.13
C SER A 587 -5.12 -15.83 -2.51
N THR A 588 -5.23 -15.59 -1.21
CA THR A 588 -4.38 -14.65 -0.46
C THR A 588 -2.96 -15.18 -0.29
N ASP A 589 -1.99 -14.28 -0.10
CA ASP A 589 -0.62 -14.61 0.31
C ASP A 589 -0.54 -15.10 1.77
N GLU A 590 -1.35 -14.54 2.67
CA GLU A 590 -1.36 -14.89 4.10
C GLU A 590 -2.38 -15.98 4.45
N LEU A 591 -2.09 -17.18 3.98
CA LEU A 591 -2.92 -18.35 4.29
C LEU A 591 -2.95 -18.67 5.80
N PHE A 592 -1.95 -18.25 6.57
CA PHE A 592 -1.91 -18.35 8.04
C PHE A 592 -2.96 -17.43 8.70
N PHE A 593 -3.05 -16.18 8.25
CA PHE A 593 -3.97 -15.18 8.75
C PHE A 593 -5.42 -15.58 8.46
N PHE A 594 -5.69 -16.03 7.22
CA PHE A 594 -7.01 -16.55 6.87
C PHE A 594 -7.42 -17.72 7.77
N ASN A 595 -6.54 -18.72 7.93
CA ASN A 595 -6.83 -19.89 8.78
C ASN A 595 -7.13 -19.51 10.23
N TYR A 596 -6.51 -18.43 10.71
CA TYR A 596 -6.71 -17.94 12.07
C TYR A 596 -8.03 -17.17 12.21
N GLU A 597 -8.26 -16.18 11.36
CA GLU A 597 -9.46 -15.32 11.43
C GLU A 597 -10.77 -16.00 11.04
N TRP A 598 -10.72 -17.05 10.21
CA TRP A 598 -11.90 -17.84 9.86
C TRP A 598 -11.99 -19.16 10.65
N GLY A 599 -11.06 -19.43 11.57
CA GLY A 599 -11.09 -20.60 12.46
C GLY A 599 -10.84 -21.94 11.76
N GLY A 600 -10.08 -21.94 10.67
CA GLY A 600 -9.65 -23.12 9.92
C GLY A 600 -9.44 -22.84 8.43
N ARG A 601 -8.95 -23.83 7.69
CA ARG A 601 -8.84 -23.75 6.23
C ARG A 601 -10.23 -23.71 5.57
N PRO A 602 -10.41 -23.18 4.35
CA PRO A 602 -11.74 -22.95 3.75
C PRO A 602 -12.64 -24.20 3.56
N TRP A 603 -12.09 -25.41 3.70
CA TRP A 603 -12.83 -26.68 3.63
C TRP A 603 -13.08 -27.34 5.00
N GLU A 604 -12.55 -26.77 6.09
CA GLU A 604 -12.66 -27.32 7.44
C GLU A 604 -13.98 -26.89 8.09
N PRO A 605 -14.66 -27.73 8.90
CA PRO A 605 -16.06 -27.47 9.28
C PRO A 605 -16.32 -26.18 10.06
N ARG A 606 -15.33 -25.71 10.83
CA ARG A 606 -15.43 -24.43 11.56
C ARG A 606 -15.37 -23.24 10.60
N ALA A 607 -14.40 -23.21 9.69
CA ALA A 607 -14.33 -22.18 8.65
C ALA A 607 -15.59 -22.18 7.78
N GLN A 608 -16.10 -23.35 7.38
CA GLN A 608 -17.36 -23.42 6.63
C GLN A 608 -18.57 -22.88 7.41
N GLU A 609 -18.60 -22.98 8.74
CA GLU A 609 -19.62 -22.34 9.58
C GLU A 609 -19.48 -20.80 9.57
N VAL A 610 -18.26 -20.28 9.77
CA VAL A 610 -17.97 -18.83 9.84
C VAL A 610 -18.16 -18.17 8.47
N ILE A 611 -17.60 -18.75 7.40
CA ILE A 611 -17.74 -18.30 6.01
C ILE A 611 -19.22 -18.27 5.60
N LYS A 612 -19.98 -19.34 5.85
CA LYS A 612 -21.43 -19.36 5.56
C LYS A 612 -22.21 -18.28 6.32
N LYS A 613 -21.70 -17.82 7.46
CA LYS A 613 -22.32 -16.77 8.29
C LYS A 613 -21.92 -15.36 7.87
N TYR A 614 -20.69 -15.16 7.36
CA TYR A 614 -20.07 -13.82 7.18
C TYR A 614 -19.49 -13.52 5.79
N ASP A 615 -19.57 -14.43 4.81
CA ASP A 615 -19.10 -14.16 3.45
C ASP A 615 -20.10 -13.25 2.69
N PRO A 616 -19.71 -12.03 2.24
CA PRO A 616 -20.62 -11.05 1.64
C PRO A 616 -21.31 -11.53 0.36
N ILE A 617 -20.68 -12.46 -0.38
CA ILE A 617 -21.24 -13.05 -1.61
C ILE A 617 -22.59 -13.76 -1.37
N ASN A 618 -22.87 -14.21 -0.15
CA ASN A 618 -24.13 -14.86 0.23
C ASN A 618 -25.34 -13.92 0.33
N PHE A 619 -25.14 -12.60 0.15
CA PHE A 619 -26.17 -11.57 0.37
C PHE A 619 -26.37 -10.61 -0.83
N VAL A 620 -25.80 -10.95 -1.99
CA VAL A 620 -25.87 -10.15 -3.23
C VAL A 620 -27.29 -9.92 -3.75
N GLU A 621 -28.27 -10.73 -3.33
CA GLU A 621 -29.69 -10.58 -3.64
C GLU A 621 -30.38 -9.42 -2.90
N LYS A 622 -29.72 -8.82 -1.91
CA LYS A 622 -30.15 -7.59 -1.21
C LYS A 622 -29.47 -6.32 -1.72
N TRP A 623 -28.33 -6.46 -2.42
CA TRP A 623 -27.50 -5.34 -2.87
C TRP A 623 -28.31 -4.32 -3.68
N SER A 624 -28.21 -3.05 -3.32
CA SER A 624 -29.11 -1.97 -3.78
C SER A 624 -28.54 -0.54 -3.71
N THR A 625 -27.57 -0.27 -2.84
CA THR A 625 -26.93 1.05 -2.67
C THR A 625 -25.85 1.28 -3.75
N PRO A 626 -25.80 2.45 -4.42
CA PRO A 626 -24.75 2.75 -5.40
C PRO A 626 -23.33 2.62 -4.83
N MET A 627 -22.45 1.87 -5.49
CA MET A 627 -21.10 1.57 -4.97
C MET A 627 -19.99 1.79 -6.01
N LEU A 628 -18.96 2.54 -5.63
CA LEU A 628 -17.66 2.60 -6.32
C LEU A 628 -16.79 1.47 -5.80
N VAL A 629 -16.15 0.74 -6.70
CA VAL A 629 -15.14 -0.28 -6.40
C VAL A 629 -13.80 0.16 -6.97
N ILE A 630 -12.72 -0.01 -6.21
CA ILE A 630 -11.35 0.35 -6.58
C ILE A 630 -10.45 -0.85 -6.26
N HIS A 631 -9.59 -1.28 -7.19
CA HIS A 631 -8.64 -2.38 -6.93
C HIS A 631 -7.22 -2.14 -7.51
N GLY A 632 -6.16 -2.55 -6.79
CA GLY A 632 -4.79 -2.66 -7.33
C GLY A 632 -4.48 -4.03 -7.94
N SER A 633 -3.92 -4.12 -9.15
CA SER A 633 -3.67 -5.41 -9.82
C SER A 633 -2.49 -6.21 -9.23
N LYS A 634 -1.63 -5.59 -8.43
CA LYS A 634 -0.60 -6.28 -7.65
C LYS A 634 -1.02 -6.49 -6.19
N ASP A 635 -2.29 -6.32 -5.85
CA ASP A 635 -2.77 -6.74 -4.54
C ASP A 635 -2.78 -8.28 -4.49
N TYR A 636 -1.85 -8.86 -3.73
CA TYR A 636 -1.83 -10.31 -3.45
C TYR A 636 -2.42 -10.65 -2.07
N ARG A 637 -2.74 -9.63 -1.25
CA ARG A 637 -3.49 -9.78 0.01
C ARG A 637 -4.95 -10.09 -0.28
N LEU A 638 -5.54 -9.30 -1.19
CA LEU A 638 -6.90 -9.43 -1.70
C LEU A 638 -6.84 -9.32 -3.24
N PRO A 639 -6.87 -10.44 -3.99
CA PRO A 639 -6.71 -10.40 -5.44
C PRO A 639 -7.74 -9.56 -6.18
N GLU A 640 -7.34 -8.92 -7.30
CA GLU A 640 -8.18 -8.07 -8.17
C GLU A 640 -9.55 -8.69 -8.53
N THR A 641 -9.63 -10.03 -8.56
CA THR A 641 -10.86 -10.79 -8.77
C THR A 641 -11.98 -10.49 -7.76
N ASP A 642 -11.66 -10.08 -6.53
CA ASP A 642 -12.67 -9.71 -5.52
C ASP A 642 -13.36 -8.39 -5.89
N GLY A 643 -12.60 -7.35 -6.26
CA GLY A 643 -13.16 -6.08 -6.73
C GLY A 643 -13.92 -6.21 -8.06
N ILE A 644 -13.39 -7.00 -9.00
CA ILE A 644 -14.10 -7.35 -10.24
C ILE A 644 -15.39 -8.12 -9.93
N GLY A 645 -15.36 -9.07 -8.98
CA GLY A 645 -16.52 -9.84 -8.55
C GLY A 645 -17.62 -8.97 -7.95
N ALA A 646 -17.28 -8.09 -7.01
CA ALA A 646 -18.20 -7.13 -6.41
C ALA A 646 -18.80 -6.18 -7.48
N PHE A 647 -17.99 -5.70 -8.41
CA PHE A 647 -18.47 -4.85 -9.52
C PHE A 647 -19.45 -5.61 -10.44
N HIS A 648 -19.15 -6.85 -10.81
CA HIS A 648 -20.04 -7.69 -11.62
C HIS A 648 -21.34 -8.06 -10.90
N ALA A 649 -21.33 -8.23 -9.57
CA ALA A 649 -22.53 -8.44 -8.78
C ALA A 649 -23.44 -7.19 -8.83
N LEU A 650 -22.88 -6.00 -8.61
CA LEU A 650 -23.61 -4.73 -8.71
C LEU A 650 -24.23 -4.51 -10.10
N GLN A 651 -23.45 -4.75 -11.16
CA GLN A 651 -23.92 -4.59 -12.55
C GLN A 651 -25.07 -5.55 -12.90
N GLN A 652 -24.95 -6.84 -12.56
CA GLN A 652 -26.03 -7.81 -12.77
C GLN A 652 -27.29 -7.51 -11.94
N ARG A 653 -27.12 -6.87 -10.78
CA ARG A 653 -28.21 -6.36 -9.93
C ARG A 653 -28.86 -5.06 -10.44
N GLY A 654 -28.30 -4.43 -11.48
CA GLY A 654 -28.73 -3.12 -11.95
C GLY A 654 -28.43 -1.97 -10.98
N VAL A 655 -27.53 -2.19 -10.01
CA VAL A 655 -27.14 -1.20 -9.00
C VAL A 655 -26.13 -0.23 -9.63
N PRO A 656 -26.34 1.09 -9.56
CA PRO A 656 -25.42 2.05 -10.17
C PRO A 656 -24.02 1.98 -9.55
N SER A 657 -23.05 1.43 -10.29
CA SER A 657 -21.68 1.20 -9.82
C SER A 657 -20.61 1.73 -10.78
N ARG A 658 -19.36 1.72 -10.32
CA ARG A 658 -18.16 2.03 -11.10
C ARG A 658 -17.01 1.18 -10.60
N LEU A 659 -16.12 0.76 -11.51
CA LEU A 659 -14.83 0.14 -11.19
C LEU A 659 -13.69 1.09 -11.54
N VAL A 660 -12.61 1.05 -10.77
CA VAL A 660 -11.31 1.69 -11.04
C VAL A 660 -10.23 0.65 -10.75
N ILE A 661 -9.40 0.32 -11.73
CA ILE A 661 -8.24 -0.57 -11.55
C ILE A 661 -6.96 0.25 -11.66
N PHE A 662 -5.98 -0.04 -10.81
CA PHE A 662 -4.62 0.48 -10.88
C PHE A 662 -3.64 -0.66 -11.19
N PRO A 663 -3.24 -0.86 -12.46
CA PRO A 663 -2.45 -2.03 -12.87
C PRO A 663 -1.02 -2.09 -12.30
N ASP A 664 -0.47 -0.96 -11.86
CA ASP A 664 0.89 -0.84 -11.34
C ASP A 664 0.97 -0.74 -9.80
N GLU A 665 -0.17 -0.62 -9.12
CA GLU A 665 -0.28 -0.50 -7.64
C GLU A 665 -0.52 -1.86 -6.97
N ASN A 666 -0.24 -1.91 -5.67
CA ASN A 666 -0.55 -3.04 -4.78
C ASN A 666 -1.78 -2.75 -3.91
N HIS A 667 -1.89 -3.38 -2.74
CA HIS A 667 -2.92 -3.15 -1.71
C HIS A 667 -3.00 -1.69 -1.18
N TRP A 668 -2.14 -0.79 -1.67
CA TRP A 668 -2.19 0.64 -1.46
C TRP A 668 -1.92 1.38 -2.77
N VAL A 669 -2.56 2.53 -2.98
CA VAL A 669 -2.24 3.44 -4.08
C VAL A 669 -1.09 4.37 -3.67
N LEU A 670 0.15 4.05 -4.10
CA LEU A 670 1.39 4.69 -3.65
C LEU A 670 1.94 5.72 -4.64
N ASN A 671 1.66 5.59 -5.95
CA ASN A 671 2.10 6.55 -6.96
C ASN A 671 1.34 7.88 -6.78
N HIS A 672 2.08 8.99 -6.84
CA HIS A 672 1.56 10.33 -6.57
C HIS A 672 0.49 10.77 -7.59
N GLN A 673 0.54 10.26 -8.84
CA GLN A 673 -0.51 10.53 -9.83
C GLN A 673 -1.72 9.60 -9.66
N ASN A 674 -1.50 8.31 -9.39
CA ASN A 674 -2.58 7.36 -9.13
C ASN A 674 -3.34 7.74 -7.85
N SER A 675 -2.66 8.21 -6.81
CA SER A 675 -3.27 8.70 -5.57
C SER A 675 -4.18 9.92 -5.83
N LEU A 676 -3.78 10.86 -6.67
CA LEU A 676 -4.67 11.94 -7.11
C LEU A 676 -5.86 11.42 -7.93
N LYS A 677 -5.66 10.40 -8.78
CA LYS A 677 -6.73 9.76 -9.54
C LYS A 677 -7.71 8.99 -8.65
N TRP A 678 -7.22 8.38 -7.58
CA TRP A 678 -8.00 7.72 -6.53
C TRP A 678 -8.90 8.73 -5.82
N HIS A 679 -8.31 9.80 -5.25
CA HIS A 679 -9.07 10.86 -4.57
C HIS A 679 -10.09 11.51 -5.52
N TYR A 680 -9.72 11.70 -6.79
CA TYR A 680 -10.62 12.23 -7.82
C TYR A 680 -11.87 11.37 -7.99
N GLU A 681 -11.73 10.04 -8.14
CA GLU A 681 -12.89 9.18 -8.35
C GLU A 681 -13.74 9.03 -7.07
N VAL A 682 -13.11 8.98 -5.88
CA VAL A 682 -13.81 8.95 -4.60
C VAL A 682 -14.62 10.22 -4.38
N PHE A 683 -13.98 11.40 -4.44
CA PHE A 683 -14.66 12.68 -4.17
C PHE A 683 -15.70 12.98 -5.25
N ARG A 684 -15.41 12.69 -6.53
CA ARG A 684 -16.39 12.81 -7.62
C ARG A 684 -17.57 11.87 -7.43
N TRP A 685 -17.36 10.64 -6.96
CA TRP A 685 -18.45 9.69 -6.71
C TRP A 685 -19.37 10.17 -5.59
N LEU A 686 -18.81 10.45 -4.42
CA LEU A 686 -19.57 10.90 -3.25
C LEU A 686 -20.24 12.26 -3.51
N GLY A 687 -19.48 13.23 -4.02
CA GLY A 687 -19.96 14.58 -4.31
C GLY A 687 -21.09 14.63 -5.34
N ASN A 688 -21.04 13.84 -6.41
CA ASN A 688 -22.16 13.78 -7.37
C ASN A 688 -23.42 13.18 -6.74
N LYS A 689 -23.30 12.13 -5.91
CA LYS A 689 -24.46 11.49 -5.26
C LYS A 689 -25.12 12.43 -4.27
N ILE A 690 -24.33 13.15 -3.46
CA ILE A 690 -24.83 14.21 -2.55
C ILE A 690 -25.51 15.33 -3.36
N SER A 691 -24.84 15.85 -4.39
CA SER A 691 -25.38 16.93 -5.25
C SER A 691 -26.69 16.56 -5.94
N ASP A 692 -26.83 15.32 -6.42
CA ASP A 692 -28.07 14.85 -7.07
C ASP A 692 -29.23 14.70 -6.09
N MET A 693 -28.95 14.41 -4.81
CA MET A 693 -29.98 14.39 -3.76
C MET A 693 -30.43 15.80 -3.40
N ASP A 694 -29.52 16.76 -3.31
CA ASP A 694 -29.87 18.16 -3.07
C ASP A 694 -30.70 18.74 -4.23
N LYS A 695 -30.37 18.42 -5.50
CA LYS A 695 -31.23 18.75 -6.67
C LYS A 695 -32.64 18.15 -6.57
N ARG A 696 -32.76 16.87 -6.16
CA ARG A 696 -34.05 16.18 -6.00
C ARG A 696 -34.89 16.76 -4.85
N ARG A 697 -34.26 17.14 -3.75
CA ARG A 697 -34.91 17.86 -2.64
C ARG A 697 -35.35 19.25 -3.05
N SER A 698 -34.52 20.00 -3.79
CA SER A 698 -34.88 21.34 -4.31
C SER A 698 -36.05 21.30 -5.29
N SER A 699 -36.10 20.32 -6.21
CA SER A 699 -37.25 20.14 -7.11
C SER A 699 -38.51 19.71 -6.36
N ALA A 700 -38.43 18.73 -5.46
CA ALA A 700 -39.58 18.33 -4.63
C ALA A 700 -40.11 19.48 -3.74
N ALA A 701 -39.25 20.37 -3.25
CA ALA A 701 -39.66 21.57 -2.50
C ALA A 701 -40.27 22.65 -3.42
N ALA A 702 -39.75 22.83 -4.63
CA ALA A 702 -40.37 23.68 -5.65
C ALA A 702 -41.78 23.16 -6.01
N ASP A 703 -41.92 21.86 -6.31
CA ASP A 703 -43.20 21.23 -6.63
C ASP A 703 -44.20 21.32 -5.46
N ALA A 704 -43.73 21.13 -4.22
CA ALA A 704 -44.57 21.29 -3.02
C ALA A 704 -45.01 22.75 -2.79
N SER A 705 -44.16 23.74 -3.07
CA SER A 705 -44.54 25.16 -2.95
C SER A 705 -45.44 25.65 -4.09
N LEU A 706 -45.27 25.10 -5.30
CA LEU A 706 -46.22 25.26 -6.41
C LEU A 706 -47.59 24.65 -6.05
N ALA A 707 -47.62 23.46 -5.46
CA ALA A 707 -48.85 22.80 -4.99
C ALA A 707 -49.53 23.50 -3.79
N GLN A 708 -48.83 24.36 -3.06
CA GLN A 708 -49.38 25.17 -1.96
C GLN A 708 -49.72 26.61 -2.37
N SER A 709 -49.43 27.02 -3.61
CA SER A 709 -49.77 28.35 -4.12
C SER A 709 -51.25 28.41 -4.54
N PRO A 710 -52.09 29.27 -3.93
CA PRO A 710 -53.50 29.34 -4.27
C PRO A 710 -53.69 29.96 -5.66
N VAL A 711 -54.24 29.18 -6.59
CA VAL A 711 -54.59 29.64 -7.93
C VAL A 711 -55.66 30.72 -7.84
N LYS A 712 -55.28 31.97 -8.12
CA LYS A 712 -56.25 33.05 -8.39
C LYS A 712 -56.84 32.86 -9.78
N VAL A 713 -58.17 32.90 -9.87
CA VAL A 713 -58.92 32.73 -11.12
C VAL A 713 -59.51 34.07 -11.54
N GLU A 714 -58.62 34.94 -12.02
CA GLU A 714 -58.87 36.24 -12.67
C GLU A 714 -57.80 36.31 -13.78
N ASP A 715 -58.08 36.37 -15.09
CA ASP A 715 -59.34 36.55 -15.83
C ASP A 715 -59.55 35.46 -16.92
N ILE A 716 -60.80 35.28 -17.37
CA ILE A 716 -61.14 34.57 -18.62
C ILE A 716 -62.07 35.45 -19.45
N ASP A 717 -61.56 35.97 -20.57
CA ASP A 717 -62.28 36.85 -21.50
C ASP A 717 -63.23 36.04 -22.43
N PRO A 718 -64.56 36.28 -22.45
CA PRO A 718 -65.52 35.38 -23.09
C PRO A 718 -66.08 35.90 -24.44
N ILE A 719 -65.51 35.49 -25.58
CA ILE A 719 -66.06 35.83 -26.91
C ILE A 719 -66.05 34.66 -27.93
N ASN A 720 -67.10 34.64 -28.78
CA ASN A 720 -67.30 33.82 -30.00
C ASN A 720 -67.50 32.29 -29.89
N VAL A 721 -68.74 31.90 -29.56
CA VAL A 721 -69.32 30.60 -29.96
C VAL A 721 -69.95 30.72 -31.37
N ARG A 722 -69.60 29.83 -32.32
CA ARG A 722 -70.53 29.13 -33.27
C ARG A 722 -69.83 28.44 -34.47
N ARG A 723 -70.00 27.11 -34.60
CA ARG A 723 -70.60 26.44 -35.78
C ARG A 723 -70.93 24.95 -35.48
N SER A 724 -71.78 24.36 -36.32
CA SER A 724 -72.15 22.92 -36.49
C SER A 724 -71.50 21.89 -35.53
N ARG A 725 -72.19 21.11 -34.69
CA ARG A 725 -73.43 20.28 -34.86
C ARG A 725 -73.29 19.14 -35.89
N GLU A 726 -72.96 17.94 -35.40
CA GLU A 726 -73.25 16.55 -35.84
C GLU A 726 -72.27 15.60 -35.11
N GLY A 727 -72.57 14.41 -34.59
CA GLY A 727 -73.85 13.70 -34.34
C GLY A 727 -73.58 12.39 -33.55
N THR A 728 -74.60 11.75 -32.94
CA THR A 728 -74.59 10.39 -32.29
C THR A 728 -73.53 10.09 -31.20
N ALA A 729 -73.86 9.87 -29.92
CA ALA A 729 -74.45 8.64 -29.32
C ALA A 729 -73.55 7.39 -29.40
N GLY A 730 -73.21 6.67 -28.30
CA GLY A 730 -73.50 6.86 -26.86
C GLY A 730 -72.96 5.69 -25.99
N SER A 731 -73.29 5.68 -24.68
CA SER A 731 -73.55 4.52 -23.76
C SER A 731 -72.83 3.15 -23.92
N ASN A 732 -72.46 2.37 -22.89
CA ASN A 732 -72.59 2.50 -21.42
C ASN A 732 -71.74 1.46 -20.65
N LEU A 733 -71.83 1.53 -19.32
CA LEU A 733 -71.33 0.64 -18.26
C LEU A 733 -71.47 -0.91 -18.41
N HIS A 734 -70.59 -1.60 -17.66
CA HIS A 734 -70.78 -2.86 -16.88
C HIS A 734 -70.58 -4.30 -17.46
N ALA A 735 -69.71 -5.03 -16.74
CA ALA A 735 -69.91 -6.36 -16.12
C ALA A 735 -69.70 -7.71 -16.89
N ALA A 736 -68.63 -8.41 -16.48
CA ALA A 736 -68.59 -9.77 -15.92
C ALA A 736 -68.82 -11.07 -16.76
N SER A 737 -67.79 -11.93 -16.69
CA SER A 737 -67.80 -13.42 -16.54
C SER A 737 -67.82 -14.35 -17.77
N ASN A 738 -66.94 -15.39 -17.69
CA ASN A 738 -67.05 -16.79 -18.18
C ASN A 738 -67.43 -17.07 -19.66
N ASN A 739 -66.84 -18.02 -20.42
CA ASN A 739 -66.12 -19.27 -20.06
C ASN A 739 -65.46 -19.93 -21.31
N LYS A 740 -64.58 -20.94 -21.10
CA LYS A 740 -64.17 -22.03 -22.06
C LYS A 740 -63.39 -21.65 -23.34
N ARG A 741 -62.63 -22.55 -24.01
CA ARG A 741 -61.74 -23.69 -23.60
C ARG A 741 -61.06 -24.29 -24.84
N HIS A 742 -59.81 -24.77 -24.71
CA HIS A 742 -58.98 -25.74 -25.50
C HIS A 742 -57.52 -25.27 -25.30
N GLY A 743 -56.49 -26.08 -25.05
CA GLY A 743 -56.06 -27.34 -25.69
C GLY A 743 -54.77 -27.01 -26.46
N ASP A 744 -53.59 -27.61 -26.28
CA ASP A 744 -53.14 -28.83 -25.56
C ASP A 744 -51.78 -28.52 -24.85
N GLY A 745 -51.01 -29.36 -24.14
CA GLY A 745 -50.98 -30.81 -23.89
C GLY A 745 -49.57 -31.37 -24.24
N TRP A 746 -48.75 -31.71 -23.23
CA TRP A 746 -47.35 -32.14 -23.41
C TRP A 746 -47.02 -33.41 -22.61
N GLU A 747 -46.80 -34.54 -23.31
CA GLU A 747 -46.31 -35.85 -22.82
C GLU A 747 -46.04 -36.75 -24.06
N ILE A 748 -45.16 -37.77 -24.10
CA ILE A 748 -44.23 -38.40 -23.14
C ILE A 748 -42.96 -38.90 -23.91
N SER A 749 -41.93 -39.34 -23.18
CA SER A 749 -41.04 -40.51 -23.45
C SER A 749 -39.73 -40.34 -24.28
N SER A 750 -38.71 -41.21 -24.15
CA SER A 750 -38.15 -41.93 -22.96
C SER A 750 -36.87 -42.76 -23.31
N SER A 751 -36.16 -43.26 -22.28
CA SER A 751 -35.27 -44.46 -22.29
C SER A 751 -33.88 -44.33 -22.96
N TYR A 752 -32.82 -45.07 -22.61
CA TYR A 752 -32.56 -46.16 -21.63
C TYR A 752 -31.30 -45.84 -20.78
N GLY A 753 -30.99 -46.49 -19.64
CA GLY A 753 -31.81 -47.44 -18.86
C GLY A 753 -30.99 -48.42 -17.97
N HIS A 754 -31.69 -49.05 -17.00
CA HIS A 754 -31.23 -50.10 -16.05
C HIS A 754 -30.27 -49.59 -14.92
N GLN A 755 -30.07 -50.21 -13.74
CA GLN A 755 -30.73 -51.24 -12.88
C GLN A 755 -29.99 -51.23 -11.51
N THR A 756 -30.40 -51.71 -10.31
CA THR A 756 -31.65 -51.95 -9.52
C THR A 756 -31.17 -52.15 -8.02
N ALA A 757 -31.87 -52.55 -6.94
CA ALA A 757 -33.14 -53.23 -6.68
C ALA A 757 -33.66 -53.04 -5.20
N THR A 758 -34.86 -53.58 -4.91
CA THR A 758 -35.39 -54.24 -3.67
C THR A 758 -34.66 -54.11 -2.29
N THR A 759 -35.29 -53.94 -1.10
CA THR A 759 -36.70 -54.04 -0.56
C THR A 759 -36.71 -53.62 0.95
N SER A 760 -37.78 -53.48 1.79
CA SER A 760 -39.27 -53.48 1.66
C SER A 760 -40.01 -53.02 2.96
N ARG A 761 -41.15 -52.33 2.81
CA ARG A 761 -42.42 -52.34 3.62
C ARG A 761 -42.46 -52.33 5.18
N ALA A 762 -42.92 -51.18 5.71
CA ALA A 762 -44.25 -50.93 6.34
C ALA A 762 -44.67 -51.43 7.75
N LYS A 763 -45.19 -50.48 8.57
CA LYS A 763 -46.39 -50.41 9.48
C LYS A 763 -46.29 -49.09 10.30
N THR A 764 -47.27 -48.22 10.62
CA THR A 764 -48.68 -48.33 11.12
C THR A 764 -48.75 -48.92 12.56
N GLU A 765 -49.58 -48.50 13.53
CA GLU A 765 -50.65 -47.49 13.76
C GLU A 765 -50.43 -46.89 15.21
N ASP A 766 -51.02 -45.82 15.78
CA ASP A 766 -52.06 -44.84 15.39
C ASP A 766 -51.91 -43.45 16.14
N ALA A 767 -52.91 -42.58 15.99
CA ALA A 767 -53.17 -41.20 16.41
C ALA A 767 -53.74 -40.90 17.83
N HIS A 768 -53.86 -39.60 18.19
CA HIS A 768 -55.03 -39.02 18.88
C HIS A 768 -55.16 -37.47 18.78
N HIS A 769 -56.37 -36.96 19.09
CA HIS A 769 -56.85 -35.55 19.00
C HIS A 769 -56.51 -34.71 20.28
N LYS A 770 -56.78 -33.38 20.45
CA LYS A 770 -57.70 -32.40 19.80
C LYS A 770 -57.32 -30.90 20.09
N MET A 771 -57.75 -29.97 19.21
CA MET A 771 -58.13 -28.54 19.37
C MET A 771 -57.79 -27.75 20.67
N ALA A 772 -57.08 -26.59 20.63
CA ALA A 772 -57.55 -25.18 20.42
C ALA A 772 -58.09 -24.47 21.72
N SER A 773 -58.10 -23.13 21.96
CA SER A 773 -57.83 -21.91 21.15
C SER A 773 -57.64 -20.59 21.99
N HIS A 774 -56.90 -19.60 21.43
CA HIS A 774 -57.15 -18.11 21.47
C HIS A 774 -56.92 -17.18 22.72
N LYS A 775 -55.85 -16.33 22.62
CA LYS A 775 -55.76 -14.83 22.69
C LYS A 775 -56.10 -13.96 23.95
N ARG A 776 -55.18 -12.98 24.18
CA ARG A 776 -55.26 -11.56 24.69
C ARG A 776 -54.87 -11.18 26.15
N SER A 777 -54.36 -9.93 26.27
CA SER A 777 -53.66 -9.24 27.40
C SER A 777 -54.62 -8.38 28.30
N PRO A 778 -54.22 -7.57 29.35
CA PRO A 778 -53.14 -6.54 29.37
C PRO A 778 -52.44 -6.19 30.75
N SER A 779 -51.72 -5.05 30.77
CA SER A 779 -50.98 -4.22 31.80
C SER A 779 -51.66 -3.94 33.19
N PRO A 780 -51.02 -3.33 34.25
CA PRO A 780 -50.20 -2.07 34.20
C PRO A 780 -49.05 -1.80 35.25
N PHE A 781 -48.49 -0.57 35.18
CA PHE A 781 -47.48 0.18 36.00
C PHE A 781 -47.89 0.52 37.46
N PRO A 782 -46.99 0.92 38.43
CA PRO A 782 -46.25 2.23 38.51
C PRO A 782 -44.85 2.20 39.23
N ASP A 783 -44.16 3.29 39.65
CA ASP A 783 -43.75 4.60 39.04
C ASP A 783 -42.79 5.37 40.02
N LEU A 784 -42.17 6.49 39.58
CA LEU A 784 -41.52 7.61 40.32
C LEU A 784 -40.00 7.64 40.70
N HIS A 785 -39.51 8.89 40.76
CA HIS A 785 -38.14 9.47 40.78
C HIS A 785 -37.91 10.30 42.11
N PRO A 786 -36.92 11.21 42.31
CA PRO A 786 -35.56 11.44 41.75
C PRO A 786 -34.44 11.83 42.79
N ARG A 787 -33.19 12.10 42.33
CA ARG A 787 -32.27 13.25 42.64
C ARG A 787 -30.81 12.98 43.09
N ILE A 788 -29.87 13.51 42.28
CA ILE A 788 -28.72 14.39 42.60
C ILE A 788 -27.80 14.06 43.80
N ALA A 789 -26.51 13.80 43.52
CA ALA A 789 -25.35 14.57 44.05
C ALA A 789 -24.02 14.11 43.42
N GLU A 790 -23.08 15.03 43.22
CA GLU A 790 -21.67 14.74 42.90
C GLU A 790 -20.84 14.59 44.19
N LYS A 791 -19.73 13.83 44.14
CA LYS A 791 -18.41 14.38 44.51
C LYS A 791 -17.22 13.50 44.10
N ARG A 792 -16.06 14.16 44.00
CA ARG A 792 -14.71 13.57 43.86
C ARG A 792 -14.09 13.31 45.24
N GLU A 793 -12.99 12.56 45.21
CA GLU A 793 -11.81 12.47 46.10
C GLU A 793 -11.55 11.01 46.49
N HIS A 794 -10.50 10.34 45.99
CA HIS A 794 -9.04 10.48 46.22
C HIS A 794 -8.51 9.76 47.47
N ASP A 795 -7.29 9.24 47.30
CA ASP A 795 -6.29 8.87 48.31
C ASP A 795 -6.54 7.68 49.26
N ALA A 796 -6.06 6.53 48.78
CA ALA A 796 -4.80 5.91 49.23
C ALA A 796 -4.76 5.00 50.48
N HIS A 797 -3.95 3.94 50.29
CA HIS A 797 -3.21 3.19 51.31
C HIS A 797 -4.01 2.41 52.38
N SER A 798 -3.47 1.37 53.02
CA SER A 798 -2.49 0.35 52.65
C SER A 798 -2.42 -0.64 53.83
N GLU A 799 -1.82 -1.83 53.63
CA GLU A 799 -1.35 -2.72 54.70
C GLU A 799 -2.45 -3.45 55.55
N ARG A 800 -2.24 -4.65 56.13
CA ARG A 800 -1.13 -5.63 56.07
C ARG A 800 -1.61 -7.00 56.59
N LEU A 801 -0.94 -8.09 56.16
CA LEU A 801 -0.77 -9.37 56.88
C LEU A 801 -2.04 -10.21 57.21
N SER A 802 -1.99 -11.49 57.57
CA SER A 802 -1.14 -12.61 57.08
C SER A 802 -1.67 -13.97 57.58
N ALA A 803 -1.71 -14.97 56.69
CA ALA A 803 -1.59 -16.43 56.92
C ALA A 803 -2.16 -17.13 58.19
N LYS A 804 -2.98 -18.20 57.98
CA LYS A 804 -2.59 -19.61 58.31
C LYS A 804 -3.65 -20.72 58.04
N ARG A 805 -3.14 -21.88 57.58
CA ARG A 805 -3.53 -23.29 57.88
C ARG A 805 -4.87 -23.91 57.39
N ALA A 806 -4.82 -24.45 56.18
CA ALA A 806 -4.80 -25.90 55.83
C ALA A 806 -5.59 -26.98 56.65
N ARG A 807 -6.38 -27.78 55.92
CA ARG A 807 -6.69 -29.26 56.01
C ARG A 807 -7.50 -29.63 54.74
N THR A 808 -7.23 -30.56 53.81
CA THR A 808 -6.58 -31.90 53.67
C THR A 808 -7.54 -33.11 53.65
N ARG A 809 -7.30 -34.04 52.68
CA ARG A 809 -8.03 -35.31 52.33
C ARG A 809 -9.33 -35.10 51.52
N ARG A 810 -9.72 -35.93 50.52
CA ARG A 810 -9.29 -37.26 50.00
C ARG A 810 -9.28 -37.29 48.44
N ASP A 811 -8.83 -38.29 47.67
CA ASP A 811 -7.74 -39.30 47.73
C ASP A 811 -7.58 -40.00 46.33
N GLN A 812 -6.35 -40.35 45.93
CA GLN A 812 -5.90 -41.53 45.12
C GLN A 812 -6.51 -41.92 43.73
N SER A 813 -5.70 -41.72 42.66
CA SER A 813 -4.89 -42.71 41.85
C SER A 813 -5.40 -44.16 41.60
N PRO A 814 -4.87 -44.98 40.62
CA PRO A 814 -3.61 -44.89 39.80
C PRO A 814 -3.81 -45.15 38.26
N GLY A 815 -2.82 -45.37 37.36
CA GLY A 815 -1.33 -45.32 37.33
C GLY A 815 -0.70 -46.17 36.19
N LEU A 816 0.66 -46.26 36.13
CA LEU A 816 1.55 -47.02 35.18
C LEU A 816 1.85 -46.35 33.80
N THR A 817 3.07 -46.10 33.27
CA THR A 817 4.53 -46.18 33.65
C THR A 817 5.40 -47.22 32.89
N TYR A 818 6.71 -46.91 32.71
CA TYR A 818 7.89 -47.68 32.19
C TYR A 818 8.30 -47.49 30.71
N ALA A 819 9.59 -47.50 30.30
CA ALA A 819 10.89 -47.65 31.00
C ALA A 819 12.08 -46.94 30.26
N ILE A 820 13.26 -46.90 30.88
CA ILE A 820 14.57 -46.46 30.34
C ILE A 820 15.49 -47.69 30.14
N LEU A 821 16.41 -47.65 29.17
CA LEU A 821 17.63 -48.49 29.14
C LEU A 821 18.82 -47.71 28.53
N ASP A 822 20.04 -48.15 28.81
CA ASP A 822 21.32 -47.45 28.53
C ASP A 822 22.48 -48.45 28.27
N SER A 823 23.64 -47.93 27.84
CA SER A 823 24.99 -48.52 27.73
C SER A 823 25.37 -49.29 26.44
N GLY A 824 26.62 -49.07 26.00
CA GLY A 824 27.31 -49.81 24.92
C GLY A 824 28.39 -48.98 24.21
N THR A 825 29.67 -49.39 24.25
CA THR A 825 30.80 -48.59 23.75
C THR A 825 31.74 -49.32 22.77
N SER A 826 32.39 -48.52 21.91
CA SER A 826 33.74 -48.72 21.31
C SER A 826 33.91 -49.43 19.95
N ASN A 827 34.91 -48.90 19.21
CA ASN A 827 35.85 -49.56 18.28
C ASN A 827 35.54 -49.76 16.77
N ALA A 828 36.35 -49.02 15.99
CA ALA A 828 37.22 -49.47 14.89
C ALA A 828 36.76 -49.45 13.41
N ILE A 829 37.75 -49.11 12.56
CA ILE A 829 37.77 -48.98 11.09
C ILE A 829 38.46 -50.24 10.51
N PRO A 830 37.96 -50.84 9.40
CA PRO A 830 38.70 -50.71 8.13
C PRO A 830 37.84 -50.64 6.85
N GLU A 831 38.49 -50.22 5.76
CA GLU A 831 37.99 -50.15 4.38
C GLU A 831 37.79 -51.53 3.73
N THR A 832 37.03 -51.64 2.62
CA THR A 832 37.62 -51.93 1.28
C THR A 832 36.62 -52.10 0.10
N LEU A 833 36.96 -51.46 -1.03
CA LEU A 833 36.91 -51.93 -2.43
C LEU A 833 35.61 -52.40 -3.14
N HIS A 834 35.28 -51.62 -4.18
CA HIS A 834 34.91 -52.03 -5.56
C HIS A 834 33.76 -53.01 -5.86
N ARG A 835 32.87 -52.54 -6.76
CA ARG A 835 32.83 -53.10 -8.13
C ARG A 835 32.33 -52.11 -9.19
N GLN A 836 33.13 -51.90 -10.24
CA GLN A 836 32.66 -51.32 -11.51
C GLN A 836 31.92 -52.37 -12.33
N ARG A 837 30.96 -51.92 -13.16
CA ARG A 837 30.73 -52.47 -14.50
C ARG A 837 30.39 -51.34 -15.48
N SER A 838 31.33 -51.04 -16.37
CA SER A 838 31.08 -50.35 -17.63
C SER A 838 30.97 -51.37 -18.77
N LEU A 839 30.27 -50.99 -19.85
CA LEU A 839 30.20 -51.54 -21.22
C LEU A 839 28.77 -51.25 -21.77
N GLY A 840 28.58 -50.63 -22.95
CA GLY A 840 29.53 -49.95 -23.82
C GLY A 840 28.98 -49.72 -25.24
N GLN A 841 29.41 -48.61 -25.87
CA GLN A 841 29.35 -48.28 -27.31
C GLN A 841 27.97 -48.02 -27.97
N GLY A 842 27.98 -47.11 -28.96
CA GLY A 842 26.93 -46.94 -29.99
C GLY A 842 27.20 -47.85 -31.21
N PRO A 843 26.77 -47.51 -32.46
CA PRO A 843 26.98 -46.17 -33.05
C PRO A 843 25.92 -45.66 -34.08
N GLU A 844 26.25 -44.52 -34.71
CA GLU A 844 26.02 -44.15 -36.12
C GLU A 844 24.67 -43.57 -36.64
N GLU A 845 24.82 -42.91 -37.79
CA GLU A 845 23.95 -41.90 -38.42
C GLU A 845 22.97 -42.49 -39.46
N ILE A 846 21.89 -41.78 -39.77
CA ILE A 846 21.33 -41.73 -41.13
C ILE A 846 20.95 -40.29 -41.51
N HIS A 847 21.46 -39.83 -42.65
CA HIS A 847 21.13 -38.57 -43.32
C HIS A 847 20.33 -38.87 -44.61
N GLN A 848 19.21 -38.17 -44.89
CA GLN A 848 18.59 -37.90 -46.22
C GLN A 848 17.16 -37.31 -46.06
N THR A 849 16.53 -36.55 -46.98
CA THR A 849 16.94 -35.41 -47.84
C THR A 849 15.69 -34.81 -48.55
N ARG A 850 15.74 -33.50 -48.90
CA ARG A 850 15.10 -32.83 -50.07
C ARG A 850 13.58 -32.60 -50.18
N ASN A 851 13.24 -31.30 -50.19
CA ASN A 851 12.57 -30.52 -51.25
C ASN A 851 11.27 -31.00 -51.94
N SER A 852 10.25 -30.14 -51.91
CA SER A 852 9.79 -29.41 -53.12
C SER A 852 8.85 -28.24 -52.75
N ALA A 853 8.59 -27.29 -53.67
CA ALA A 853 7.80 -26.07 -53.40
C ALA A 853 6.98 -25.60 -54.61
N ALA A 854 5.74 -25.15 -54.38
CA ALA A 854 4.84 -24.37 -55.27
C ALA A 854 3.48 -24.15 -54.55
N SER A 855 2.54 -23.28 -54.96
CA SER A 855 2.57 -21.94 -55.57
C SER A 855 1.13 -21.43 -55.74
N ALA A 856 0.87 -20.14 -55.48
CA ALA A 856 -0.21 -19.29 -56.03
C ALA A 856 -1.74 -19.62 -55.86
N ALA A 857 -2.40 -18.75 -55.07
CA ALA A 857 -3.43 -17.77 -55.53
C ALA A 857 -4.98 -18.01 -55.50
N VAL A 858 -5.63 -17.27 -54.57
CA VAL A 858 -6.77 -16.31 -54.71
C VAL A 858 -8.10 -16.71 -55.41
N LYS A 859 -9.21 -16.65 -54.65
CA LYS A 859 -10.49 -15.87 -54.89
C LYS A 859 -11.61 -16.30 -53.89
N ALA A 860 -12.69 -15.57 -53.59
CA ALA A 860 -12.98 -14.12 -53.42
C ALA A 860 -14.51 -13.92 -53.15
N VAL A 861 -14.94 -13.16 -52.13
CA VAL A 861 -16.34 -12.64 -51.94
C VAL A 861 -16.33 -11.34 -51.11
N GLU A 862 -17.21 -10.39 -51.47
CA GLU A 862 -17.61 -9.16 -50.74
C GLU A 862 -19.17 -9.13 -50.61
N PRO A 863 -19.81 -8.09 -50.03
CA PRO A 863 -19.62 -7.47 -48.71
C PRO A 863 -20.94 -7.41 -47.89
N GLY A 864 -20.88 -7.03 -46.61
CA GLY A 864 -22.08 -6.76 -45.79
C GLY A 864 -21.79 -6.18 -44.40
N MET A 865 -21.96 -4.86 -44.25
CA MET A 865 -21.89 -4.11 -42.98
C MET A 865 -23.27 -4.03 -42.28
N PRO A 866 -23.41 -3.55 -41.01
CA PRO A 866 -22.39 -2.90 -40.15
C PRO A 866 -22.28 -3.46 -38.71
N ILE A 867 -21.13 -3.24 -38.05
CA ILE A 867 -21.05 -3.10 -36.59
C ILE A 867 -20.11 -1.92 -36.25
N ALA A 868 -20.62 -1.00 -35.43
CA ALA A 868 -19.87 -0.04 -34.64
C ALA A 868 -20.11 -0.39 -33.14
N SER A 869 -19.28 -0.02 -32.18
CA SER A 869 -18.03 0.75 -32.17
C SER A 869 -17.14 0.25 -31.03
N ALA A 870 -15.84 0.54 -31.08
CA ALA A 870 -14.93 0.42 -29.95
C ALA A 870 -14.07 1.68 -29.87
N GLU A 871 -14.39 2.55 -28.92
CA GLU A 871 -13.67 3.80 -28.67
C GLU A 871 -12.87 3.71 -27.37
N TRP A 872 -11.66 4.28 -27.42
CA TRP A 872 -10.79 4.69 -26.30
C TRP A 872 -10.08 3.61 -25.46
N LEU A 873 -8.75 3.63 -25.54
CA LEU A 873 -7.85 3.76 -24.38
C LEU A 873 -6.47 4.27 -24.86
N LEU A 874 -5.65 4.77 -23.91
CA LEU A 874 -4.37 5.50 -24.06
C LEU A 874 -4.48 7.01 -24.32
N ASP A 875 -3.64 7.90 -23.74
CA ASP A 875 -2.92 7.83 -22.46
C ASP A 875 -2.48 9.26 -22.03
N SER A 876 -2.24 9.45 -20.74
CA SER A 876 -1.64 10.61 -20.07
C SER A 876 -0.17 10.93 -20.44
N ALA A 877 0.40 10.23 -21.44
CA ALA A 877 1.82 10.18 -21.76
C ALA A 877 2.22 11.02 -23.01
N ILE A 878 2.10 12.35 -22.90
CA ILE A 878 2.85 13.34 -23.70
C ILE A 878 3.19 14.55 -22.79
N SER A 879 4.22 14.45 -21.95
CA SER A 879 4.64 15.59 -21.12
C SER A 879 6.15 15.74 -20.95
N SER A 880 6.91 15.63 -22.05
CA SER A 880 8.27 16.21 -22.19
C SER A 880 8.83 16.08 -23.63
N CYS A 881 8.59 17.06 -24.51
CA CYS A 881 9.23 17.14 -25.83
C CYS A 881 9.72 18.56 -26.13
N SER A 882 10.99 18.68 -26.54
CA SER A 882 11.66 19.96 -26.85
C SER A 882 12.00 20.05 -28.34
N GLY A 883 11.75 21.19 -28.98
CA GLY A 883 12.10 21.41 -30.38
C GLY A 883 13.55 21.86 -30.58
N MET A 884 14.23 21.27 -31.57
CA MET A 884 15.56 21.69 -32.03
C MET A 884 15.55 22.01 -33.53
N LEU A 885 16.20 23.12 -33.88
CA LEU A 885 16.42 23.54 -35.27
C LEU A 885 17.65 22.82 -35.83
N VAL A 886 17.57 22.39 -37.10
CA VAL A 886 18.67 21.76 -37.83
C VAL A 886 18.99 22.47 -39.14
N MET A 887 20.22 22.27 -39.62
CA MET A 887 20.63 22.49 -41.00
C MET A 887 20.79 21.13 -41.68
N VAL A 888 20.22 20.97 -42.88
CA VAL A 888 20.38 19.75 -43.68
C VAL A 888 21.73 19.82 -44.40
N LEU A 889 22.59 18.83 -44.17
CA LEU A 889 23.93 18.70 -44.76
C LEU A 889 23.94 17.79 -46.00
N GLY A 890 22.78 17.25 -46.41
CA GLY A 890 22.62 16.39 -47.56
C GLY A 890 21.47 15.39 -47.39
N SER A 891 20.88 14.99 -48.51
CA SER A 891 19.82 13.99 -48.62
C SER A 891 20.27 12.82 -49.52
N SER A 892 19.76 11.62 -49.26
CA SER A 892 20.00 10.45 -50.12
C SER A 892 18.72 9.62 -50.26
N ALA A 893 18.28 9.44 -51.51
CA ALA A 893 17.31 8.42 -51.88
C ALA A 893 18.02 7.07 -51.94
N LEU A 894 17.49 6.04 -51.28
CA LEU A 894 18.20 4.76 -51.14
C LEU A 894 18.22 3.92 -52.42
N HIS A 895 17.16 3.93 -53.23
CA HIS A 895 17.09 3.33 -54.57
C HIS A 895 16.21 4.18 -55.50
N GLY A 896 16.43 4.07 -56.82
CA GLY A 896 15.93 5.00 -57.86
C GLY A 896 14.45 4.92 -58.22
N GLY A 897 13.55 4.99 -57.24
CA GLY A 897 12.13 5.30 -57.43
C GLY A 897 11.87 6.82 -57.42
N ALA A 898 10.61 7.23 -57.67
CA ALA A 898 10.20 8.63 -57.81
C ALA A 898 10.06 9.41 -56.48
N ALA A 899 11.12 9.41 -55.67
CA ALA A 899 11.28 10.34 -54.55
C ALA A 899 12.19 11.52 -54.95
N TRP A 900 12.18 12.60 -54.15
CA TRP A 900 13.04 13.78 -54.32
C TRP A 900 14.53 13.40 -54.42
N HIS A 901 15.30 14.16 -55.19
CA HIS A 901 16.67 13.83 -55.54
C HIS A 901 17.67 14.18 -54.42
N GLY A 902 18.87 13.62 -54.51
CA GLY A 902 19.97 13.90 -53.58
C GLY A 902 20.51 15.30 -53.80
N GLY A 903 20.40 16.15 -52.78
CA GLY A 903 20.82 17.56 -52.82
C GLY A 903 19.68 18.59 -52.78
N ASP A 904 18.43 18.19 -53.03
CA ASP A 904 17.27 19.10 -53.19
C ASP A 904 16.99 20.04 -51.99
N TYR A 905 17.55 19.74 -50.81
CA TYR A 905 17.41 20.52 -49.58
C TYR A 905 18.76 20.83 -48.89
N GLU A 906 19.90 20.66 -49.57
CA GLU A 906 21.21 20.89 -48.97
C GLU A 906 21.44 22.36 -48.61
N GLY A 907 21.88 22.63 -47.36
CA GLY A 907 22.02 23.98 -46.83
C GLY A 907 20.73 24.60 -46.26
N ALA A 908 19.57 23.97 -46.43
CA ALA A 908 18.31 24.45 -45.84
C ALA A 908 18.33 24.38 -44.31
N GLN A 909 17.70 25.36 -43.66
CA GLN A 909 17.51 25.41 -42.21
C GLN A 909 16.02 25.20 -41.87
N GLY A 910 15.72 24.34 -40.90
CA GLY A 910 14.34 24.01 -40.55
C GLY A 910 14.23 22.99 -39.41
N ILE A 911 13.02 22.49 -39.16
CA ILE A 911 12.73 21.45 -38.17
C ILE A 911 12.39 20.17 -38.94
N VAL A 912 13.27 19.16 -38.94
CA VAL A 912 13.02 17.88 -39.64
C VAL A 912 12.19 16.96 -38.77
N LEU A 913 11.09 16.39 -39.31
CA LEU A 913 10.26 15.39 -38.63
C LEU A 913 9.83 14.18 -39.47
N SER A 914 9.82 14.26 -40.80
CA SER A 914 9.84 13.07 -41.65
C SER A 914 10.51 13.36 -43.00
N VAL A 915 10.90 12.30 -43.71
CA VAL A 915 11.37 12.37 -45.09
C VAL A 915 10.66 11.26 -45.87
N HIS A 916 9.63 11.61 -46.62
CA HIS A 916 8.91 10.72 -47.52
C HIS A 916 8.45 11.47 -48.78
N ASN A 917 8.35 10.78 -49.90
CA ASN A 917 7.43 11.15 -50.98
C ASN A 917 6.92 9.87 -51.68
N THR A 918 5.89 10.03 -52.50
CA THR A 918 4.96 8.98 -52.92
C THR A 918 5.25 8.46 -54.33
N GLY A 919 5.51 7.15 -54.44
CA GLY A 919 5.30 6.39 -55.67
C GLY A 919 3.82 6.00 -55.80
N ALA A 920 3.33 5.81 -57.03
CA ALA A 920 1.90 5.65 -57.30
C ALA A 920 1.26 4.34 -56.77
N ASP A 921 2.08 3.33 -56.45
CA ASP A 921 1.64 1.93 -56.24
C ASP A 921 1.77 1.45 -54.77
N ASN A 922 1.79 2.38 -53.82
CA ASN A 922 1.65 2.13 -52.37
C ASN A 922 2.76 1.28 -51.70
N GLU A 923 3.89 1.01 -52.37
CA GLU A 923 5.09 0.45 -51.73
C GLU A 923 5.90 1.51 -50.98
N TYR A 924 6.35 1.15 -49.78
CA TYR A 924 6.97 2.05 -48.81
C TYR A 924 8.50 1.90 -48.77
N PHE A 925 9.23 2.96 -49.13
CA PHE A 925 10.70 2.98 -49.11
C PHE A 925 11.24 4.04 -48.14
N PRO A 926 12.25 3.70 -47.31
CA PRO A 926 12.89 4.66 -46.42
C PRO A 926 13.84 5.60 -47.18
N SER A 927 14.00 6.82 -46.66
CA SER A 927 15.03 7.77 -47.10
C SER A 927 15.72 8.40 -45.89
N THR A 928 16.97 8.86 -46.11
CA THR A 928 17.86 9.30 -45.02
C THR A 928 18.42 10.69 -45.29
N ALA A 929 18.37 11.54 -44.26
CA ALA A 929 18.95 12.88 -44.26
C ALA A 929 20.12 12.95 -43.26
N ARG A 930 21.17 13.70 -43.61
CA ARG A 930 22.28 14.04 -42.72
C ARG A 930 22.09 15.45 -42.18
N VAL A 931 22.16 15.63 -40.86
CA VAL A 931 21.79 16.91 -40.21
C VAL A 931 22.82 17.40 -39.20
N LYS A 932 22.83 18.72 -39.00
CA LYS A 932 23.57 19.42 -37.93
C LYS A 932 22.64 20.29 -37.11
N PHE A 933 22.66 20.13 -35.79
CA PHE A 933 21.85 20.92 -34.86
C PHE A 933 22.35 22.37 -34.76
N LEU A 934 21.42 23.32 -34.66
CA LEU A 934 21.69 24.76 -34.59
C LEU A 934 21.34 25.39 -33.25
N LYS A 935 20.17 25.08 -32.66
CA LYS A 935 19.73 25.52 -31.32
C LYS A 935 18.40 24.87 -30.89
N PRO A 936 18.07 24.82 -29.58
CA PRO A 936 16.71 24.60 -29.10
C PRO A 936 15.81 25.82 -29.35
N LEU A 937 14.50 25.60 -29.40
CA LEU A 937 13.49 26.65 -29.53
C LEU A 937 12.74 26.89 -28.20
N HIS A 938 12.44 28.15 -27.91
CA HIS A 938 11.55 28.62 -26.83
C HIS A 938 10.68 29.76 -27.39
N PRO A 939 9.40 29.90 -26.99
CA PRO A 939 8.60 29.01 -26.13
C PRO A 939 8.11 27.74 -26.87
N PRO A 940 7.46 26.78 -26.18
CA PRO A 940 6.70 25.70 -26.82
C PRO A 940 5.38 26.19 -27.47
N VAL A 941 4.80 25.35 -28.32
CA VAL A 941 3.55 25.55 -29.08
C VAL A 941 2.81 24.19 -29.14
N ASP A 942 1.47 24.19 -29.06
CA ASP A 942 0.62 23.00 -28.91
C ASP A 942 0.05 22.47 -30.26
N THR A 943 -0.66 21.32 -30.29
CA THR A 943 -0.99 20.61 -31.56
C THR A 943 -2.33 19.81 -31.50
N PHE A 944 -2.95 19.54 -32.67
CA PHE A 944 -4.25 18.82 -32.89
C PHE A 944 -4.12 17.79 -34.04
N ALA A 945 -5.20 17.11 -34.50
CA ALA A 945 -5.16 15.96 -35.43
C ALA A 945 -5.55 16.21 -36.91
N VAL A 946 -4.93 15.51 -37.89
CA VAL A 946 -5.27 15.60 -39.34
C VAL A 946 -5.11 14.25 -40.10
N PRO A 947 -6.13 13.74 -40.82
CA PRO A 947 -6.00 12.55 -41.67
C PRO A 947 -5.10 12.74 -42.90
N VAL A 948 -4.16 11.81 -43.11
CA VAL A 948 -3.15 11.83 -44.20
C VAL A 948 -3.76 11.95 -45.61
N SER A 949 -4.97 11.43 -45.83
CA SER A 949 -5.65 11.42 -47.14
C SER A 949 -6.10 12.80 -47.66
N LEU A 950 -5.90 13.88 -46.89
CA LEU A 950 -6.27 15.25 -47.27
C LEU A 950 -5.06 16.14 -47.64
N LEU A 951 -3.84 15.61 -47.59
CA LEU A 951 -2.62 16.34 -47.93
C LEU A 951 -2.20 16.05 -49.38
N GLN A 952 -2.19 17.08 -50.24
CA GLN A 952 -1.64 16.99 -51.60
C GLN A 952 -0.36 17.83 -51.72
N PRO A 953 0.67 17.34 -52.44
CA PRO A 953 1.92 18.08 -52.62
C PRO A 953 1.76 19.25 -53.60
N ILE A 954 2.42 20.36 -53.30
CA ILE A 954 2.71 21.46 -54.23
C ILE A 954 4.20 21.40 -54.53
N ALA A 955 4.58 21.47 -55.81
CA ALA A 955 5.99 21.46 -56.21
C ALA A 955 6.63 22.85 -55.97
N PRO A 956 7.81 22.93 -55.32
CA PRO A 956 8.52 24.19 -55.13
C PRO A 956 9.29 24.58 -56.40
N ASP A 957 8.99 25.76 -56.95
CA ASP A 957 9.69 26.33 -58.10
C ASP A 957 10.80 27.31 -57.69
N ALA A 958 12.04 26.87 -57.95
CA ALA A 958 13.32 27.57 -57.79
C ALA A 958 13.85 27.80 -56.36
N ALA A 959 15.18 27.86 -56.27
CA ALA A 959 15.92 28.01 -55.01
C ALA A 959 15.75 29.42 -54.41
N GLY A 960 15.39 29.48 -53.12
CA GLY A 960 15.21 30.73 -52.37
C GLY A 960 13.95 30.75 -51.49
N GLN A 961 12.98 29.85 -51.73
CA GLN A 961 11.83 29.69 -50.83
C GLN A 961 12.25 29.06 -49.49
N GLN A 962 11.65 29.50 -48.39
CA GLN A 962 11.72 28.80 -47.10
C GLN A 962 10.83 27.55 -47.18
N ALA A 963 11.41 26.36 -46.98
CA ALA A 963 10.64 25.12 -47.00
C ALA A 963 9.71 25.03 -45.78
N LEU A 964 8.40 24.96 -46.01
CA LEU A 964 7.41 24.74 -44.96
C LEU A 964 7.42 23.28 -44.51
N ILE A 965 8.28 22.95 -43.54
CA ILE A 965 8.27 21.63 -42.91
C ILE A 965 7.20 21.62 -41.81
N VAL A 966 6.03 21.06 -42.13
CA VAL A 966 4.88 20.99 -41.22
C VAL A 966 5.16 20.04 -40.05
N ARG A 967 4.73 20.43 -38.86
CA ARG A 967 4.99 19.72 -37.61
C ARG A 967 3.84 18.79 -37.24
N GLY A 968 4.19 17.59 -36.78
CA GLY A 968 3.26 16.66 -36.14
C GLY A 968 3.96 15.50 -35.45
N GLU A 969 3.32 14.90 -34.47
CA GLU A 969 3.84 13.73 -33.76
C GLU A 969 3.39 12.42 -34.44
N HIS A 970 4.33 11.48 -34.58
CA HIS A 970 4.10 10.10 -34.99
C HIS A 970 4.24 9.20 -33.75
N LYS A 971 3.27 8.32 -33.50
CA LYS A 971 3.27 7.43 -32.32
C LYS A 971 3.41 5.94 -32.67
N GLY A 972 4.34 5.63 -33.57
CA GLY A 972 4.84 4.27 -33.84
C GLY A 972 6.26 4.03 -33.28
N LYS A 973 6.72 2.77 -33.30
CA LYS A 973 7.95 2.34 -32.59
C LYS A 973 9.26 2.94 -33.13
N THR A 974 9.77 3.95 -32.40
CA THR A 974 11.20 4.27 -32.20
C THR A 974 12.09 4.38 -33.43
N ALA A 975 12.30 5.63 -33.92
CA ALA A 975 13.46 5.94 -34.75
C ALA A 975 14.77 5.80 -33.95
N LYS A 976 15.71 4.98 -34.43
CA LYS A 976 17.08 4.90 -33.86
C LYS A 976 18.00 5.95 -34.48
N LEU A 977 18.59 6.78 -33.62
CA LEU A 977 19.85 7.46 -33.93
C LEU A 977 20.99 6.43 -34.01
N TRP A 978 21.92 6.64 -34.94
CA TRP A 978 23.17 5.89 -35.06
C TRP A 978 24.37 6.84 -34.91
N GLU A 979 25.55 6.28 -34.60
CA GLU A 979 26.72 7.01 -34.08
C GLU A 979 27.31 8.12 -34.96
N GLU A 980 28.12 8.97 -34.31
CA GLU A 980 28.76 10.14 -34.91
C GLU A 980 29.83 9.77 -35.95
N VAL A 981 29.45 9.82 -37.24
CA VAL A 981 30.42 9.74 -38.34
C VAL A 981 30.88 11.15 -38.74
N SER A 982 31.84 11.64 -37.96
CA SER A 982 32.80 12.75 -38.17
C SER A 982 32.30 14.17 -38.50
N GLN A 983 31.13 14.39 -39.11
CA GLN A 983 30.57 15.72 -39.40
C GLN A 983 29.03 15.84 -39.37
N GLY A 984 28.28 14.85 -38.89
CA GLY A 984 26.82 15.00 -38.73
C GLY A 984 26.06 13.71 -38.41
N TRP A 985 24.82 13.86 -37.97
CA TRP A 985 23.93 12.77 -37.54
C TRP A 985 23.01 12.31 -38.67
N TYR A 986 22.54 11.06 -38.61
CA TYR A 986 21.58 10.48 -39.57
C TYR A 986 20.24 10.15 -38.89
N VAL A 987 19.14 10.34 -39.62
CA VAL A 987 17.77 10.03 -39.16
C VAL A 987 17.02 9.23 -40.24
N CYS A 988 16.20 8.27 -39.81
CA CYS A 988 15.33 7.43 -40.63
C CYS A 988 14.00 7.16 -39.88
N ALA A 989 12.89 6.96 -40.59
CA ALA A 989 11.55 6.80 -40.02
C ALA A 989 10.79 5.56 -40.54
N ALA A 990 9.73 5.16 -39.83
CA ALA A 990 8.81 4.07 -40.16
C ALA A 990 7.37 4.44 -39.74
N TYR A 991 6.38 3.65 -40.13
CA TYR A 991 5.00 4.12 -40.42
C TYR A 991 4.02 4.25 -39.25
N ASP A 992 2.90 4.93 -39.57
CA ASP A 992 1.59 5.03 -38.89
C ASP A 992 1.20 6.40 -38.27
N TYR A 993 0.73 7.30 -39.16
CA TYR A 993 -0.04 8.54 -38.97
C TYR A 993 0.55 9.73 -38.16
N PHE A 994 -0.09 10.89 -38.29
CA PHE A 994 0.38 12.21 -37.84
C PHE A 994 -0.77 13.12 -37.39
N GLU A 995 -0.46 14.11 -36.57
CA GLU A 995 -1.40 15.12 -36.03
C GLU A 995 -0.81 16.56 -36.19
N VAL A 996 -1.56 17.52 -36.75
CA VAL A 996 -1.17 18.94 -36.98
C VAL A 996 -2.15 19.96 -36.34
N ALA A 997 -1.64 21.07 -35.79
CA ALA A 997 -2.40 22.16 -35.17
C ALA A 997 -3.27 22.97 -36.15
N HIS A 998 -4.40 23.52 -35.68
CA HIS A 998 -5.25 24.42 -36.46
C HIS A 998 -4.58 25.76 -36.82
N GLU A 999 -3.70 26.28 -35.95
CA GLU A 999 -3.11 27.62 -36.09
C GLU A 999 -1.80 27.67 -36.91
N ASP A 1000 -1.18 26.52 -37.19
CA ASP A 1000 -0.05 26.39 -38.12
C ASP A 1000 -0.48 26.22 -39.60
N LEU A 1001 -1.78 26.27 -39.91
CA LEU A 1001 -2.31 26.24 -41.28
C LEU A 1001 -2.15 27.61 -41.99
N VAL A 1002 -0.91 28.06 -42.15
CA VAL A 1002 -0.57 29.38 -42.72
C VAL A 1002 -0.45 29.33 -44.25
N ARG A 1003 -1.31 30.09 -44.92
CA ARG A 1003 -1.34 30.24 -46.38
C ARG A 1003 -0.52 31.45 -46.84
N LEU A 1004 0.70 31.22 -47.33
CA LEU A 1004 1.54 32.29 -47.89
C LEU A 1004 1.02 32.76 -49.27
N LEU A 1005 0.93 34.07 -49.43
CA LEU A 1005 0.78 34.78 -50.72
C LEU A 1005 2.06 35.58 -50.99
N PRO A 1006 2.42 35.86 -52.27
CA PRO A 1006 3.71 36.43 -52.63
C PRO A 1006 3.90 37.88 -52.15
N CYS A 1007 5.17 38.26 -52.05
CA CYS A 1007 5.66 39.50 -51.45
C CYS A 1007 5.19 40.78 -52.18
N ALA A 1008 5.05 41.87 -51.41
CA ALA A 1008 5.02 43.24 -51.90
C ALA A 1008 5.89 44.11 -50.97
N GLU A 1009 6.55 45.13 -51.54
CA GLU A 1009 7.66 45.85 -50.92
C GLU A 1009 7.23 47.03 -50.04
N SER A 1010 8.16 47.47 -49.17
CA SER A 1010 8.21 48.81 -48.53
C SER A 1010 7.16 49.10 -47.43
N LEU A 1011 7.37 50.06 -46.50
CA LEU A 1011 8.36 51.14 -46.43
C LEU A 1011 8.62 51.54 -44.96
N SER A 1012 9.83 52.04 -44.67
CA SER A 1012 10.34 52.66 -43.42
C SER A 1012 10.25 51.84 -42.12
#